data_AF-A0AAW1QJA4-F1
#
_entry.id   AF-A0AAW1QJA4-F1
#
_cell.length_a   1.000
_cell.length_b   1.000
_cell.length_c   1.000
_cell.angle_alpha   90.00
_cell.angle_beta   90.00
_cell.angle_gamma   90.00
#
_symmetry.space_group_name_H-M   'P 1'
#
loop_
_entity.id
_entity.type
_entity.pdbx_description
1 polymer ?
#
loop_
_entity_poly.entity_id
_entity_poly.type
_entity_poly.pdbx_seq_one_letter_code
_entity_poly.pdbx_strand_id
1 'polypeptide(L)'
;MYGRPPDLPPQLPTPATGASGNLDVDALLGAVAAETLERQEAHRGDIYAAAQVPERVQHPVWPELQLPPPAPLATHRSAPSWFGDVDSHIGPPVLWGTPWPAPPPVAAAAATVGQGSSDEEEGRARRGRTSAEAASIALREKNRRAQRKFRERQRSRLEDSESKVAALSQQVEQMQLRMAELERSNAALQAANVARAQACATEPRGAIETGGNIVLRPDEIRALPWSEVKQLWCDSMSHVAEALAEARSDAASPAHGRIVRLLDEMRQLYFAYNKGDPKTLDGIDQRMYQSFRNQLAKDQPGDGPPDGHWARVASAWQLSLEQRRLVATCRRHFLVGMGVVRRERSAISAELQRSLTLRGAEVQRTDIAMGGHLAALGVEEALRASLEMEQAIHQALAVSMRQICTPVQLATAFVKAHPWMLDIIALYSVVAEEDGEPPAAELGMYDQPHDNPPNQQLPAVEAPLDIDALLSITAAEIQQSDDVHRGAFYAAAQVRGNVQHPLGCARAARGRASEEDASSALREKNRRAQRKFCERQRNRLQDSESKVAALSQQALAEARSNAASPAQGGVARILEEMRQIYFSYNPGNPQTNDHCDPRIGQRFKGRLDGMNPGGGPPEGHWAHVAHAMSMSPEQRRLATAACRRFLEGVGAVRRERAAITEELQRSLTLHGAEVQRTDIALSGHLAALDAEEALRANLAAEQALHQALRSSMRQICTPFQAGTSLVEARPWMLDLIAVYRVMAEEDGEPPAAELLEGLHAAQAARHAAAGG
;
A
#
# COMPACT_ATOMS: atom_id res chain seq x y z
N MET A 1 -79.80 -17.45 -9.53
CA MET A 1 -78.55 -16.95 -8.94
C MET A 1 -77.43 -17.93 -9.26
N TYR A 2 -76.64 -17.68 -10.31
CA TYR A 2 -75.26 -18.16 -10.48
C TYR A 2 -74.65 -17.34 -11.63
N GLY A 3 -73.49 -16.75 -11.37
CA GLY A 3 -72.88 -15.68 -12.15
C GLY A 3 -72.12 -16.16 -13.39
N ARG A 4 -71.96 -15.23 -14.33
CA ARG A 4 -71.14 -15.30 -15.55
C ARG A 4 -69.64 -15.51 -15.24
N PRO A 5 -68.90 -16.27 -16.07
CA PRO A 5 -67.45 -16.18 -16.16
C PRO A 5 -67.01 -15.03 -17.12
N PRO A 6 -65.79 -14.48 -16.97
CA PRO A 6 -65.32 -13.32 -17.73
C PRO A 6 -64.80 -13.66 -19.13
N ASP A 7 -64.90 -12.66 -20.01
CA ASP A 7 -64.57 -12.67 -21.43
C ASP A 7 -63.08 -12.90 -21.74
N LEU A 8 -62.81 -13.72 -22.76
CA LEU A 8 -61.50 -13.87 -23.41
C LEU A 8 -61.23 -12.70 -24.37
N PRO A 9 -59.99 -12.21 -24.49
CA PRO A 9 -59.64 -11.16 -25.46
C PRO A 9 -59.61 -11.70 -26.91
N PRO A 10 -59.81 -10.82 -27.92
CA PRO A 10 -59.99 -11.22 -29.31
C PRO A 10 -58.70 -11.76 -29.95
N GLN A 11 -58.86 -12.79 -30.77
CA GLN A 11 -57.79 -13.39 -31.57
C GLN A 11 -57.27 -12.40 -32.64
N LEU A 12 -55.95 -12.28 -32.74
CA LEU A 12 -55.25 -11.55 -33.80
C LEU A 12 -55.38 -12.28 -35.15
N PRO A 13 -55.41 -11.55 -36.27
CA PRO A 13 -55.56 -12.16 -37.59
C PRO A 13 -54.26 -12.82 -38.06
N THR A 14 -54.38 -14.04 -38.58
CA THR A 14 -53.33 -14.75 -39.33
C THR A 14 -52.97 -14.01 -40.62
N PRO A 15 -51.68 -13.80 -40.95
CA PRO A 15 -51.31 -13.21 -42.22
C PRO A 15 -51.36 -14.24 -43.35
N ALA A 16 -51.96 -13.80 -44.47
CA ALA A 16 -52.03 -14.51 -45.73
C ALA A 16 -50.62 -14.68 -46.33
N THR A 17 -50.29 -15.91 -46.67
CA THR A 17 -49.14 -16.27 -47.52
C THR A 17 -49.42 -15.88 -48.97
N GLY A 18 -48.62 -14.98 -49.53
CA GLY A 18 -48.54 -14.83 -50.99
C GLY A 18 -48.05 -13.47 -51.48
N ALA A 19 -46.75 -13.32 -51.67
CA ALA A 19 -46.12 -12.60 -52.80
C ALA A 19 -44.60 -12.58 -52.60
N SER A 20 -43.86 -13.29 -53.46
CA SER A 20 -42.40 -13.16 -53.56
C SER A 20 -42.08 -11.86 -54.31
N GLY A 21 -41.72 -10.82 -53.57
CA GLY A 21 -41.06 -9.63 -54.10
C GLY A 21 -39.80 -9.39 -53.30
N ASN A 22 -38.66 -9.20 -53.97
CA ASN A 22 -37.39 -8.87 -53.33
C ASN A 22 -37.57 -7.64 -52.42
N LEU A 23 -37.51 -7.86 -51.12
CA LEU A 23 -37.49 -6.82 -50.11
C LEU A 23 -36.09 -6.21 -50.09
N ASP A 24 -36.01 -4.93 -50.41
CA ASP A 24 -34.81 -4.11 -50.26
C ASP A 24 -34.57 -3.88 -48.76
N VAL A 25 -33.69 -4.70 -48.20
CA VAL A 25 -33.35 -4.72 -46.78
C VAL A 25 -32.74 -3.39 -46.33
N ASP A 26 -32.07 -2.67 -47.23
CA ASP A 26 -31.44 -1.38 -46.91
C ASP A 26 -32.48 -0.26 -46.78
N ALA A 27 -33.54 -0.30 -47.59
CA ALA A 27 -34.67 0.63 -47.44
C ALA A 27 -35.45 0.41 -46.12
N LEU A 28 -35.57 -0.85 -45.69
CA LEU A 28 -36.21 -1.22 -44.43
C LEU A 28 -35.38 -0.81 -43.21
N LEU A 29 -34.06 -1.00 -43.26
CA LEU A 29 -33.15 -0.55 -42.20
C LEU A 29 -33.07 0.98 -42.12
N GLY A 30 -33.13 1.68 -43.26
CA GLY A 30 -33.22 3.13 -43.30
C GLY A 30 -34.50 3.68 -42.68
N ALA A 31 -35.66 3.05 -42.94
CA ALA A 31 -36.94 3.46 -42.37
C ALA A 31 -37.00 3.23 -40.85
N VAL A 32 -36.47 2.11 -40.35
CA VAL A 32 -36.41 1.81 -38.91
C VAL A 32 -35.46 2.78 -38.20
N ALA A 33 -34.31 3.12 -38.81
CA ALA A 33 -33.39 4.10 -38.24
C ALA A 33 -34.01 5.50 -38.15
N ALA A 34 -34.75 5.93 -39.18
CA ALA A 34 -35.44 7.22 -39.19
C ALA A 34 -36.56 7.29 -38.13
N GLU A 35 -37.39 6.24 -38.00
CA GLU A 35 -38.44 6.16 -36.99
C GLU A 35 -37.88 6.11 -35.55
N THR A 36 -36.71 5.48 -35.38
CA THR A 36 -36.02 5.44 -34.07
C THR A 36 -35.44 6.79 -33.70
N LEU A 37 -34.89 7.54 -34.67
CA LEU A 37 -34.37 8.89 -34.47
C LEU A 37 -35.50 9.88 -34.14
N GLU A 38 -36.62 9.80 -34.86
CA GLU A 38 -37.79 10.66 -34.63
C GLU A 38 -38.42 10.40 -33.26
N ARG A 39 -38.47 9.14 -32.79
CA ARG A 39 -38.89 8.79 -31.42
C ARG A 39 -37.92 9.28 -30.35
N GLN A 40 -36.61 9.26 -30.62
CA GLN A 40 -35.61 9.80 -29.68
C GLN A 40 -35.70 11.33 -29.58
N GLU A 41 -35.96 12.03 -30.68
CA GLU A 41 -36.12 13.49 -30.68
C GLU A 41 -37.43 13.92 -30.01
N ALA A 42 -38.53 13.19 -30.22
CA ALA A 42 -39.80 13.40 -29.51
C ALA A 42 -39.63 13.23 -27.99
N HIS A 43 -38.93 12.18 -27.56
CA HIS A 43 -38.71 11.93 -26.13
C HIS A 43 -37.79 12.97 -25.48
N ARG A 44 -36.86 13.55 -26.25
CA ARG A 44 -36.00 14.64 -25.80
C ARG A 44 -36.77 15.96 -25.64
N GLY A 45 -37.78 16.20 -26.49
CA GLY A 45 -38.71 17.33 -26.34
C GLY A 45 -39.54 17.26 -25.07
N ASP A 46 -40.02 16.08 -24.68
CA ASP A 46 -40.83 15.87 -23.48
C ASP A 46 -40.04 16.12 -22.18
N ILE A 47 -38.74 15.79 -22.17
CA ILE A 47 -37.85 16.04 -21.02
C ILE A 47 -37.61 17.54 -20.81
N TYR A 48 -37.54 18.34 -21.87
CA TYR A 48 -37.40 19.79 -21.76
C TYR A 48 -38.72 20.50 -21.39
N ALA A 49 -39.87 19.93 -21.75
CA ALA A 49 -41.17 20.45 -21.35
C ALA A 49 -41.51 20.19 -19.86
N ALA A 50 -41.00 19.08 -19.29
CA ALA A 50 -41.20 18.75 -17.87
C ALA A 50 -40.33 19.56 -16.89
N ALA A 51 -39.37 20.34 -17.39
CA ALA A 51 -38.43 21.11 -16.56
C ALA A 51 -38.89 22.56 -16.24
N GLN A 52 -40.08 22.98 -16.65
CA GLN A 52 -40.64 24.28 -16.27
C GLN A 52 -41.53 24.15 -15.02
N VAL A 53 -40.94 24.40 -13.85
CA VAL A 53 -41.68 24.56 -12.59
C VAL A 53 -42.11 26.03 -12.42
N PRO A 54 -43.35 26.32 -11.97
CA PRO A 54 -43.85 27.69 -11.86
C PRO A 54 -43.22 28.44 -10.69
N GLU A 55 -42.80 29.65 -11.01
CA GLU A 55 -42.30 30.69 -10.12
C GLU A 55 -43.40 31.13 -9.14
N ARG A 56 -43.34 30.68 -7.87
CA ARG A 56 -43.90 31.35 -6.67
C ARG A 56 -43.66 30.53 -5.40
N VAL A 57 -42.54 30.77 -4.74
CA VAL A 57 -42.43 30.60 -3.28
C VAL A 57 -41.66 31.80 -2.74
N GLN A 58 -42.31 32.53 -1.84
CA GLN A 58 -41.74 33.69 -1.14
C GLN A 58 -40.58 33.22 -0.25
N HIS A 59 -39.41 33.83 -0.42
CA HIS A 59 -38.27 33.61 0.47
C HIS A 59 -38.57 34.18 1.87
N PRO A 60 -38.24 33.46 2.95
CA PRO A 60 -38.23 34.06 4.27
C PRO A 60 -37.03 35.03 4.37
N VAL A 61 -37.34 36.25 4.81
CA VAL A 61 -36.38 37.30 5.15
C VAL A 61 -35.52 36.82 6.33
N TRP A 62 -34.22 36.65 6.09
CA TRP A 62 -33.23 36.45 7.15
C TRP A 62 -32.86 37.82 7.75
N PRO A 63 -32.82 37.99 9.08
CA PRO A 63 -32.33 39.23 9.67
C PRO A 63 -30.83 39.35 9.46
N GLU A 64 -30.44 40.50 8.92
CA GLU A 64 -29.09 40.99 8.73
C GLU A 64 -28.28 40.87 10.04
N LEU A 65 -27.33 39.92 10.07
CA LEU A 65 -26.36 39.81 11.15
C LEU A 65 -25.32 40.92 10.98
N GLN A 66 -25.48 42.01 11.74
CA GLN A 66 -24.45 43.05 11.85
C GLN A 66 -23.22 42.47 12.55
N LEU A 67 -22.12 42.34 11.81
CA LEU A 67 -20.80 42.07 12.38
C LEU A 67 -20.31 43.30 13.16
N PRO A 68 -19.78 43.15 14.39
CA PRO A 68 -19.14 44.27 15.07
C PRO A 68 -17.81 44.64 14.38
N PRO A 69 -17.43 45.93 14.38
CA PRO A 69 -16.18 46.37 13.77
C PRO A 69 -14.96 45.84 14.57
N PRO A 70 -13.80 45.62 13.91
CA PRO A 70 -12.59 45.16 14.56
C PRO A 70 -12.06 46.22 15.53
N ALA A 71 -11.74 45.79 16.75
CA ALA A 71 -11.08 46.62 17.76
C ALA A 71 -9.66 47.02 17.30
N PRO A 72 -9.18 48.24 17.61
CA PRO A 72 -7.87 48.71 17.19
C PRO A 72 -6.74 48.01 17.94
N LEU A 73 -5.73 47.57 17.19
CA LEU A 73 -4.45 47.05 17.70
C LEU A 73 -3.72 48.13 18.51
N ALA A 74 -3.67 47.94 19.83
CA ALA A 74 -2.83 48.72 20.72
C ALA A 74 -1.36 48.29 20.57
N THR A 75 -0.53 49.21 20.10
CA THR A 75 0.92 49.12 20.08
C THR A 75 1.47 49.30 21.50
N HIS A 76 1.96 48.23 22.11
CA HIS A 76 2.80 48.33 23.31
C HIS A 76 4.20 47.78 23.03
N ARG A 77 5.12 48.73 22.83
CA ARG A 77 6.57 48.58 22.99
C ARG A 77 6.88 48.17 24.42
N SER A 78 7.68 47.11 24.59
CA SER A 78 8.76 47.05 25.59
C SER A 78 9.45 45.67 25.51
N ALA A 79 10.62 45.64 24.87
CA ALA A 79 11.59 44.55 25.00
C ALA A 79 12.51 44.85 26.20
N PRO A 80 12.84 43.88 27.07
CA PRO A 80 13.90 44.04 28.05
C PRO A 80 15.26 43.68 27.46
N SER A 81 16.16 44.66 27.47
CA SER A 81 17.58 44.53 27.18
C SER A 81 18.30 43.77 28.29
N TRP A 82 18.95 42.68 27.97
CA TRP A 82 20.00 42.05 28.79
C TRP A 82 21.20 41.78 27.88
N PHE A 83 22.40 42.04 28.39
CA PHE A 83 23.71 42.17 27.71
C PHE A 83 23.89 43.53 27.00
N GLY A 84 24.67 44.49 27.47
CA GLY A 84 25.83 44.42 28.38
C GLY A 84 27.06 44.85 27.57
N ASP A 85 27.33 46.15 27.57
CA ASP A 85 28.49 46.80 26.94
C ASP A 85 29.82 46.14 27.36
N VAL A 86 30.61 45.73 26.37
CA VAL A 86 32.07 45.64 26.50
C VAL A 86 32.69 46.36 25.31
N ASP A 87 33.47 47.37 25.66
CA ASP A 87 34.09 48.34 24.77
C ASP A 87 35.16 47.75 23.84
N SER A 88 35.01 48.12 22.57
CA SER A 88 36.01 48.65 21.63
C SER A 88 37.51 48.27 21.80
N HIS A 89 38.04 47.46 20.86
CA HIS A 89 39.30 47.69 20.14
C HIS A 89 39.54 46.58 19.08
N ILE A 90 39.13 46.79 17.82
CA ILE A 90 39.63 45.99 16.68
C ILE A 90 39.91 46.93 15.49
N GLY A 91 41.18 46.97 15.08
CA GLY A 91 41.68 47.68 13.91
C GLY A 91 41.39 46.96 12.58
N PRO A 92 41.81 47.54 11.43
CA PRO A 92 41.40 47.08 10.12
C PRO A 92 42.01 45.72 9.73
N PRO A 93 41.34 44.94 8.86
CA PRO A 93 41.75 43.59 8.53
C PRO A 93 43.00 43.59 7.65
N VAL A 94 44.03 42.89 8.12
CA VAL A 94 45.24 42.56 7.35
C VAL A 94 44.90 41.41 6.39
N LEU A 95 45.07 41.68 5.10
CA LEU A 95 45.11 40.71 4.00
C LEU A 95 46.21 39.67 4.26
N TRP A 96 45.84 38.44 4.62
CA TRP A 96 46.74 37.29 4.57
C TRP A 96 46.54 36.56 3.25
N GLY A 97 47.42 36.87 2.29
CA GLY A 97 47.64 36.02 1.13
C GLY A 97 48.50 34.82 1.53
N THR A 98 47.95 33.62 1.48
CA THR A 98 48.73 32.37 1.52
C THR A 98 49.45 32.15 0.18
N PRO A 99 50.77 31.94 0.17
CA PRO A 99 51.48 31.62 -1.06
C PRO A 99 51.27 30.15 -1.48
N TRP A 100 51.16 29.96 -2.78
CA TRP A 100 51.09 28.69 -3.50
C TRP A 100 52.25 27.74 -3.10
N PRO A 101 52.03 26.43 -2.90
CA PRO A 101 53.12 25.52 -2.58
C PRO A 101 54.04 25.30 -3.79
N ALA A 102 55.34 25.45 -3.55
CA ALA A 102 56.40 25.16 -4.53
C ALA A 102 56.43 23.66 -4.90
N PRO A 103 56.82 23.31 -6.14
CA PRO A 103 56.98 21.92 -6.55
C PRO A 103 58.17 21.25 -5.82
N PRO A 104 58.12 19.93 -5.57
CA PRO A 104 59.15 19.21 -4.83
C PRO A 104 60.49 19.15 -5.61
N PRO A 105 61.63 19.08 -4.91
CA PRO A 105 62.94 19.01 -5.53
C PRO A 105 63.15 17.64 -6.20
N VAL A 106 63.64 17.69 -7.44
CA VAL A 106 64.06 16.52 -8.21
C VAL A 106 65.30 15.92 -7.53
N ALA A 107 65.15 14.72 -6.98
CA ALA A 107 66.24 13.94 -6.40
C ALA A 107 67.29 13.62 -7.47
N ALA A 108 68.50 14.14 -7.28
CA ALA A 108 69.68 13.77 -8.03
C ALA A 108 70.09 12.35 -7.63
N ALA A 109 69.84 11.38 -8.51
CA ALA A 109 70.39 10.04 -8.39
C ALA A 109 71.89 10.08 -8.71
N ALA A 110 72.69 9.83 -7.68
CA ALA A 110 74.11 9.57 -7.78
C ALA A 110 74.34 8.31 -8.63
N ALA A 111 75.06 8.46 -9.75
CA ALA A 111 75.64 7.36 -10.48
C ALA A 111 77.16 7.36 -10.24
N THR A 112 77.53 6.30 -9.54
CA THR A 112 78.83 5.79 -9.13
C THR A 112 79.97 6.01 -10.13
N VAL A 113 81.07 6.48 -9.56
CA VAL A 113 82.44 6.51 -10.08
C VAL A 113 82.90 5.10 -10.49
N GLY A 114 83.26 4.94 -11.76
CA GLY A 114 84.08 3.83 -12.26
C GLY A 114 85.37 4.38 -12.86
N GLN A 115 86.46 4.30 -12.10
CA GLN A 115 87.81 4.62 -12.54
C GLN A 115 88.31 3.56 -13.53
N GLY A 116 88.94 4.01 -14.62
CA GLY A 116 89.75 3.16 -15.48
C GLY A 116 90.40 3.97 -16.60
N SER A 117 91.66 4.39 -16.38
CA SER A 117 92.82 4.25 -17.29
C SER A 117 92.63 4.61 -18.78
N SER A 118 93.53 5.28 -19.50
CA SER A 118 94.78 6.04 -19.31
C SER A 118 95.10 6.46 -20.75
N ASP A 119 95.56 7.69 -20.92
CA ASP A 119 96.33 8.18 -22.08
C ASP A 119 95.79 7.91 -23.49
N GLU A 120 95.25 8.96 -24.13
CA GLU A 120 95.71 9.38 -25.45
C GLU A 120 95.12 10.74 -25.87
N GLU A 121 96.05 11.67 -26.13
CA GLU A 121 96.01 12.64 -27.23
C GLU A 121 94.98 13.79 -27.22
N GLU A 122 95.32 14.81 -26.44
CA GLU A 122 95.82 16.10 -26.96
C GLU A 122 95.83 16.27 -28.51
N GLY A 123 94.67 16.46 -29.15
CA GLY A 123 94.64 16.64 -30.62
C GLY A 123 93.37 17.19 -31.28
N ARG A 124 92.43 17.83 -30.56
CA ARG A 124 91.14 18.28 -31.15
C ARG A 124 90.67 19.71 -30.85
N ALA A 125 91.57 20.63 -30.49
CA ALA A 125 91.19 22.00 -30.14
C ALA A 125 90.83 22.95 -31.31
N ARG A 126 90.88 22.53 -32.59
CA ARG A 126 90.60 23.43 -33.74
C ARG A 126 89.48 23.00 -34.71
N ARG A 127 88.77 21.88 -34.49
CA ARG A 127 87.54 21.52 -35.25
C ARG A 127 86.24 21.59 -34.43
N GLY A 128 86.27 22.17 -33.23
CA GLY A 128 85.13 22.22 -32.30
C GLY A 128 84.20 23.43 -32.42
N ARG A 129 84.60 24.52 -33.09
CA ARG A 129 83.76 25.74 -33.18
C ARG A 129 82.56 25.61 -34.13
N THR A 130 82.72 24.93 -35.27
CA THR A 130 81.60 24.74 -36.22
C THR A 130 80.57 23.71 -35.74
N SER A 131 80.98 22.75 -34.90
CA SER A 131 80.07 21.77 -34.30
C SER A 131 79.24 22.37 -33.17
N ALA A 132 79.81 23.26 -32.34
CA ALA A 132 79.07 23.96 -31.29
C ALA A 132 78.04 24.97 -31.85
N GLU A 133 78.37 25.66 -32.94
CA GLU A 133 77.42 26.55 -33.63
C GLU A 133 76.28 25.76 -34.31
N ALA A 134 76.60 24.64 -34.98
CA ALA A 134 75.59 23.76 -35.55
C ALA A 134 74.64 23.17 -34.48
N ALA A 135 75.17 22.79 -33.32
CA ALA A 135 74.37 22.33 -32.18
C ALA A 135 73.47 23.44 -31.60
N SER A 136 73.98 24.68 -31.52
CA SER A 136 73.21 25.85 -31.08
C SER A 136 72.06 26.20 -32.03
N ILE A 137 72.29 26.13 -33.35
CA ILE A 137 71.26 26.33 -34.36
C ILE A 137 70.21 25.21 -34.29
N ALA A 138 70.64 23.95 -34.17
CA ALA A 138 69.73 22.81 -34.03
C ALA A 138 68.87 22.91 -32.75
N LEU A 139 69.43 23.40 -31.64
CA LEU A 139 68.69 23.61 -30.39
C LEU A 139 67.66 24.75 -30.51
N ARG A 140 68.03 25.86 -31.15
CA ARG A 140 67.09 26.97 -31.44
C ARG A 140 65.94 26.51 -32.34
N GLU A 141 66.23 25.69 -33.34
CA GLU A 141 65.23 25.13 -34.24
C GLU A 141 64.31 24.14 -33.51
N LYS A 142 64.87 23.29 -32.63
CA LYS A 142 64.10 22.38 -31.77
C LYS A 142 63.18 23.15 -30.80
N ASN A 143 63.67 24.24 -30.22
CA ASN A 143 62.87 25.11 -29.36
C ASN A 143 61.76 25.84 -30.13
N ARG A 144 62.03 26.32 -31.36
CA ARG A 144 60.99 26.90 -32.23
C ARG A 144 59.90 25.89 -32.58
N ARG A 145 60.27 24.65 -32.90
CA ARG A 145 59.29 23.57 -33.16
C ARG A 145 58.50 23.20 -31.91
N ALA A 146 59.14 23.14 -30.75
CA ALA A 146 58.47 22.88 -29.47
C ALA A 146 57.47 24.00 -29.12
N GLN A 147 57.85 25.28 -29.30
CA GLN A 147 56.96 26.41 -29.07
C GLN A 147 55.78 26.44 -30.04
N ARG A 148 55.98 26.10 -31.32
CA ARG A 148 54.87 25.96 -32.29
C ARG A 148 53.89 24.87 -31.88
N LYS A 149 54.37 23.67 -31.55
CA LYS A 149 53.53 22.57 -31.05
C LYS A 149 52.80 22.93 -29.75
N PHE A 150 53.45 23.69 -28.87
CA PHE A 150 52.80 24.14 -27.63
C PHE A 150 51.65 25.12 -27.91
N ARG A 151 51.86 26.12 -28.79
CA ARG A 151 50.82 27.08 -29.20
C ARG A 151 49.67 26.39 -29.94
N GLU A 152 49.98 25.42 -30.78
CA GLU A 152 48.98 24.60 -31.49
C GLU A 152 48.13 23.79 -30.52
N ARG A 153 48.74 23.15 -29.50
CA ARG A 153 48.00 22.46 -28.44
C ARG A 153 47.13 23.40 -27.60
N GLN A 154 47.61 24.61 -27.31
CA GLN A 154 46.82 25.61 -26.58
C GLN A 154 45.63 26.08 -27.41
N ARG A 155 45.82 26.31 -28.73
CA ARG A 155 44.73 26.66 -29.64
C ARG A 155 43.69 25.54 -29.74
N SER A 156 44.12 24.30 -29.95
CA SER A 156 43.22 23.14 -29.98
C SER A 156 42.47 22.97 -28.65
N ARG A 157 43.09 23.22 -27.50
CA ARG A 157 42.38 23.21 -26.20
C ARG A 157 41.34 24.31 -26.07
N LEU A 158 41.61 25.50 -26.60
CA LEU A 158 40.66 26.60 -26.60
C LEU A 158 39.48 26.30 -27.52
N GLU A 159 39.74 25.84 -28.74
CA GLU A 159 38.72 25.40 -29.71
C GLU A 159 37.85 24.26 -29.12
N ASP A 160 38.46 23.26 -28.46
CA ASP A 160 37.73 22.19 -27.76
C ASP A 160 36.87 22.75 -26.61
N SER A 161 37.36 23.74 -25.87
CA SER A 161 36.61 24.35 -24.77
C SER A 161 35.47 25.23 -25.27
N GLU A 162 35.65 25.98 -26.35
CA GLU A 162 34.63 26.79 -27.00
C GLU A 162 33.52 25.90 -27.58
N SER A 163 33.90 24.79 -28.22
CA SER A 163 32.95 23.78 -28.70
C SER A 163 32.12 23.18 -27.56
N LYS A 164 32.73 22.87 -26.41
CA LYS A 164 32.02 22.38 -25.22
C LYS A 164 31.07 23.42 -24.63
N VAL A 165 31.47 24.68 -24.57
CA VAL A 165 30.61 25.77 -24.06
C VAL A 165 29.42 26.00 -24.99
N ALA A 166 29.61 25.93 -26.31
CA ALA A 166 28.53 26.04 -27.28
C ALA A 166 27.54 24.87 -27.14
N ALA A 167 28.04 23.63 -27.02
CA ALA A 167 27.21 22.45 -26.82
C ALA A 167 26.40 22.51 -25.50
N LEU A 168 27.04 22.92 -24.40
CA LEU A 168 26.37 23.06 -23.11
C LEU A 168 25.33 24.18 -23.12
N SER A 169 25.61 25.31 -23.77
CA SER A 169 24.64 26.41 -23.92
C SER A 169 23.39 25.94 -24.68
N GLN A 170 23.57 25.18 -25.76
CA GLN A 170 22.46 24.61 -26.53
C GLN A 170 21.65 23.60 -25.69
N GLN A 171 22.33 22.80 -24.85
CA GLN A 171 21.66 21.85 -23.97
C GLN A 171 20.81 22.57 -22.90
N VAL A 172 21.29 23.67 -22.33
CA VAL A 172 20.54 24.48 -21.36
C VAL A 172 19.30 25.10 -22.01
N GLU A 173 19.43 25.66 -23.21
CA GLU A 173 18.29 26.24 -23.95
C GLU A 173 17.21 25.17 -24.25
N GLN A 174 17.62 23.98 -24.69
CA GLN A 174 16.71 22.85 -24.90
C GLN A 174 16.04 22.40 -23.60
N MET A 175 16.76 22.38 -22.47
CA MET A 175 16.18 22.04 -21.17
C MET A 175 15.15 23.08 -20.72
N GLN A 176 15.41 24.37 -20.92
CA GLN A 176 14.48 25.44 -20.55
C GLN A 176 13.18 25.37 -21.36
N LEU A 177 13.27 25.12 -22.68
CA LEU A 177 12.08 24.92 -23.52
C LEU A 177 11.25 23.72 -23.06
N ARG A 178 11.91 22.61 -22.68
CA ARG A 178 11.22 21.42 -22.16
C ARG A 178 10.59 21.65 -20.79
N MET A 179 11.24 22.37 -19.90
CA MET A 179 10.64 22.74 -18.61
C MET A 179 9.34 23.52 -18.83
N ALA A 180 9.35 24.53 -19.71
CA ALA A 180 8.17 25.31 -20.04
C ALA A 180 7.04 24.51 -20.72
N GLU A 181 7.37 23.41 -21.40
CA GLU A 181 6.40 22.47 -21.98
C GLU A 181 5.80 21.53 -20.91
N LEU A 182 6.65 20.98 -20.03
CA LEU A 182 6.22 20.15 -18.92
C LEU A 182 5.34 20.91 -17.93
N GLU A 183 5.66 22.17 -17.63
CA GLU A 183 4.81 23.03 -16.81
C GLU A 183 3.42 23.22 -17.42
N ARG A 184 3.34 23.42 -18.74
CA ARG A 184 2.06 23.51 -19.46
C ARG A 184 1.29 22.19 -19.43
N SER A 185 1.98 21.05 -19.59
CA SER A 185 1.37 19.72 -19.53
C SER A 185 0.86 19.38 -18.13
N ASN A 186 1.65 19.67 -17.09
CA ASN A 186 1.27 19.47 -15.70
C ASN A 186 0.07 20.33 -15.32
N ALA A 187 0.02 21.59 -15.76
CA ALA A 187 -1.14 22.44 -15.56
C ALA A 187 -2.41 21.84 -16.21
N ALA A 188 -2.29 21.28 -17.41
CA ALA A 188 -3.41 20.61 -18.10
C ALA A 188 -3.85 19.31 -17.39
N LEU A 189 -2.91 18.50 -16.90
CA LEU A 189 -3.21 17.28 -16.13
C LEU A 189 -3.85 17.60 -14.77
N GLN A 190 -3.37 18.63 -14.08
CA GLN A 190 -4.00 19.11 -12.85
C GLN A 190 -5.44 19.55 -13.11
N ALA A 191 -5.69 20.31 -14.18
CA ALA A 191 -7.04 20.70 -14.56
C ALA A 191 -7.93 19.48 -14.89
N ALA A 192 -7.40 18.47 -15.60
CA ALA A 192 -8.13 17.25 -15.92
C ALA A 192 -8.43 16.39 -14.67
N ASN A 193 -7.50 16.29 -13.73
CA ASN A 193 -7.70 15.58 -12.47
C ASN A 193 -8.73 16.27 -11.59
N VAL A 194 -8.74 17.61 -11.53
CA VAL A 194 -9.78 18.37 -10.83
C VAL A 194 -11.14 18.13 -11.48
N ALA A 195 -11.24 18.19 -12.81
CA ALA A 195 -12.49 17.90 -13.53
C ALA A 195 -12.97 16.45 -13.29
N ARG A 196 -12.05 15.49 -13.21
CA ARG A 196 -12.37 14.08 -12.95
C ARG A 196 -12.75 13.82 -11.50
N ALA A 197 -12.11 14.49 -10.54
CA ALA A 197 -12.51 14.45 -9.13
C ALA A 197 -13.92 15.05 -8.96
N GLN A 198 -14.22 16.15 -9.66
CA GLN A 198 -15.56 16.73 -9.71
C GLN A 198 -16.59 15.78 -10.35
N ALA A 199 -16.23 15.07 -11.43
CA ALA A 199 -17.09 14.06 -12.05
C ALA A 199 -17.28 12.80 -11.18
N CYS A 200 -16.24 12.31 -10.51
CA CYS A 200 -16.33 11.14 -9.64
C CYS A 200 -17.11 11.45 -8.35
N ALA A 201 -17.04 12.71 -7.88
CA ALA A 201 -17.93 13.23 -6.84
C ALA A 201 -19.41 13.30 -7.27
N THR A 202 -19.77 13.00 -8.53
CA THR A 202 -21.18 12.92 -8.97
C THR A 202 -21.73 11.49 -9.05
N GLU A 203 -20.90 10.44 -8.97
CA GLU A 203 -21.39 9.05 -8.80
C GLU A 203 -21.60 8.74 -7.30
N PRO A 204 -22.83 8.38 -6.86
CA PRO A 204 -23.14 8.13 -5.45
C PRO A 204 -22.66 6.73 -5.03
N ARG A 205 -21.34 6.51 -4.95
CA ARG A 205 -20.77 5.33 -4.26
C ARG A 205 -20.57 5.68 -2.78
N GLY A 206 -21.16 4.88 -1.88
CA GLY A 206 -21.15 5.12 -0.44
C GLY A 206 -22.36 5.91 0.08
N ALA A 207 -23.39 5.98 -0.75
CA ALA A 207 -24.71 6.50 -0.44
C ALA A 207 -25.45 5.58 0.54
N ILE A 208 -25.68 6.03 1.76
CA ILE A 208 -26.59 5.31 2.68
C ILE A 208 -28.03 5.64 2.25
N GLU A 209 -28.80 4.67 1.77
CA GLU A 209 -30.22 4.83 1.44
C GLU A 209 -31.08 4.69 2.72
N THR A 210 -31.28 5.79 3.45
CA THR A 210 -32.10 5.72 4.67
C THR A 210 -33.58 5.71 4.35
N GLY A 211 -34.21 4.55 4.15
CA GLY A 211 -35.66 4.27 4.23
C GLY A 211 -36.65 5.16 3.44
N GLY A 212 -36.13 6.14 2.71
CA GLY A 212 -36.82 7.36 2.28
C GLY A 212 -36.02 8.10 1.21
N ASN A 213 -35.18 7.37 0.47
CA ASN A 213 -34.39 7.84 -0.68
C ASN A 213 -33.35 8.94 -0.40
N ILE A 214 -33.04 9.23 0.86
CA ILE A 214 -31.91 10.11 1.18
C ILE A 214 -30.65 9.28 1.04
N VAL A 215 -29.74 9.75 0.20
CA VAL A 215 -28.43 9.19 -0.08
C VAL A 215 -27.41 10.11 0.59
N LEU A 216 -26.84 9.68 1.72
CA LEU A 216 -25.83 10.47 2.44
C LEU A 216 -24.42 10.03 2.06
N ARG A 217 -23.55 10.99 1.74
CA ARG A 217 -22.11 10.81 1.53
C ARG A 217 -21.37 10.71 2.86
N PRO A 218 -20.17 10.09 2.90
CA PRO A 218 -19.35 10.05 4.11
C PRO A 218 -19.10 11.44 4.74
N ASP A 219 -18.89 12.48 3.94
CA ASP A 219 -18.67 13.84 4.43
C ASP A 219 -19.93 14.47 5.03
N GLU A 220 -21.09 14.15 4.46
CA GLU A 220 -22.39 14.59 4.95
C GLU A 220 -22.70 13.91 6.28
N ILE A 221 -22.45 12.60 6.40
CA ILE A 221 -22.57 11.85 7.67
C ILE A 221 -21.70 12.46 8.77
N ARG A 222 -20.46 12.86 8.43
CA ARG A 222 -19.53 13.51 9.38
C ARG A 222 -20.02 14.88 9.82
N ALA A 223 -20.76 15.58 8.98
CA ALA A 223 -21.34 16.88 9.30
C ALA A 223 -22.64 16.78 10.13
N LEU A 224 -23.28 15.60 10.19
CA LEU A 224 -24.50 15.41 10.96
C LEU A 224 -24.25 15.57 12.47
N PRO A 225 -25.16 16.23 13.20
CA PRO A 225 -25.12 16.21 14.65
C PRO A 225 -25.34 14.78 15.16
N TRP A 226 -24.77 14.46 16.32
CA TRP A 226 -24.85 13.12 16.91
C TRP A 226 -26.28 12.61 17.08
N SER A 227 -27.25 13.49 17.38
CA SER A 227 -28.66 13.13 17.49
C SER A 227 -29.25 12.57 16.19
N GLU A 228 -28.83 13.10 15.04
CA GLU A 228 -29.29 12.64 13.73
C GLU A 228 -28.61 11.32 13.35
N VAL A 229 -27.30 11.19 13.55
CA VAL A 229 -26.59 9.91 13.34
C VAL A 229 -27.18 8.79 14.19
N LYS A 230 -27.52 9.10 15.45
CA LYS A 230 -28.21 8.18 16.34
C LYS A 230 -29.59 7.79 15.80
N GLN A 231 -30.37 8.75 15.30
CA GLN A 231 -31.67 8.45 14.71
C GLN A 231 -31.54 7.55 13.48
N LEU A 232 -30.60 7.85 12.58
CA LEU A 232 -30.32 7.00 11.41
C LEU A 232 -29.95 5.58 11.83
N TRP A 233 -29.12 5.42 12.88
CA TRP A 233 -28.80 4.10 13.42
C TRP A 233 -30.04 3.36 13.94
N CYS A 234 -30.90 4.02 14.71
CA CYS A 234 -32.15 3.43 15.22
C CYS A 234 -33.11 3.04 14.08
N ASP A 235 -33.21 3.86 13.03
CA ASP A 235 -34.05 3.60 11.87
C ASP A 235 -33.50 2.40 11.08
N SER A 236 -32.19 2.35 10.83
CA SER A 236 -31.53 1.19 10.21
C SER A 236 -31.75 -0.08 11.03
N MET A 237 -31.63 -0.01 12.37
CA MET A 237 -31.93 -1.14 13.26
C MET A 237 -33.37 -1.63 13.15
N SER A 238 -34.33 -0.71 13.02
CA SER A 238 -35.75 -1.04 12.84
C SER A 238 -35.99 -1.73 11.50
N HIS A 239 -35.41 -1.22 10.41
CA HIS A 239 -35.51 -1.86 9.09
C HIS A 239 -34.83 -3.24 9.06
N VAL A 240 -33.70 -3.43 9.76
CA VAL A 240 -33.07 -4.74 9.90
C VAL A 240 -33.98 -5.71 10.65
N ALA A 241 -34.66 -5.26 11.71
CA ALA A 241 -35.61 -6.08 12.47
C ALA A 241 -36.82 -6.52 11.62
N GLU A 242 -37.37 -5.62 10.81
CA GLU A 242 -38.45 -5.92 9.86
C GLU A 242 -38.01 -6.93 8.80
N ALA A 243 -36.86 -6.68 8.15
CA ALA A 243 -36.30 -7.58 7.15
C ALA A 243 -35.96 -8.97 7.74
N LEU A 244 -35.51 -9.04 9.00
CA LEU A 244 -35.29 -10.31 9.71
C LEU A 244 -36.58 -11.09 9.95
N ALA A 245 -37.68 -10.42 10.29
CA ALA A 245 -38.97 -11.08 10.49
C ALA A 245 -39.44 -11.75 9.19
N GLU A 246 -39.28 -11.07 8.05
CA GLU A 246 -39.58 -11.61 6.73
C GLU A 246 -38.63 -12.75 6.32
N ALA A 247 -37.32 -12.56 6.49
CA ALA A 247 -36.30 -13.54 6.10
C ALA A 247 -36.42 -14.87 6.88
N ARG A 248 -36.93 -14.84 8.11
CA ARG A 248 -37.19 -16.06 8.90
C ARG A 248 -38.36 -16.90 8.40
N SER A 249 -39.29 -16.28 7.67
CA SER A 249 -40.45 -16.98 7.12
C SER A 249 -40.12 -17.71 5.82
N ASP A 250 -39.15 -17.22 5.04
CA ASP A 250 -38.75 -17.77 3.76
C ASP A 250 -37.27 -17.47 3.44
N ALA A 251 -36.46 -18.53 3.31
CA ALA A 251 -35.04 -18.45 2.96
C ALA A 251 -34.80 -17.86 1.56
N ALA A 252 -35.77 -17.94 0.64
CA ALA A 252 -35.70 -17.37 -0.70
C ALA A 252 -36.21 -15.92 -0.77
N SER A 253 -36.66 -15.37 0.36
CA SER A 253 -37.23 -14.01 0.40
C SER A 253 -36.17 -12.96 0.01
N PRO A 254 -36.55 -11.93 -0.79
CA PRO A 254 -35.68 -10.79 -1.10
C PRO A 254 -35.21 -10.03 0.16
N ALA A 255 -35.83 -10.28 1.32
CA ALA A 255 -35.40 -9.78 2.61
C ALA A 255 -33.93 -10.13 2.94
N HIS A 256 -33.39 -11.27 2.46
CA HIS A 256 -31.98 -11.62 2.63
C HIS A 256 -31.05 -10.60 1.97
N GLY A 257 -31.36 -10.18 0.73
CA GLY A 257 -30.61 -9.15 0.02
C GLY A 257 -30.73 -7.79 0.72
N ARG A 258 -31.91 -7.46 1.24
CA ARG A 258 -32.11 -6.23 2.03
C ARG A 258 -31.30 -6.23 3.33
N ILE A 259 -31.21 -7.35 4.04
CA ILE A 259 -30.38 -7.49 5.24
C ILE A 259 -28.91 -7.22 4.93
N VAL A 260 -28.37 -7.81 3.85
CA VAL A 260 -26.96 -7.59 3.44
C VAL A 260 -26.69 -6.12 3.19
N ARG A 261 -27.58 -5.45 2.44
CA ARG A 261 -27.47 -4.01 2.15
C ARG A 261 -27.55 -3.17 3.43
N LEU A 262 -28.55 -3.38 4.27
CA LEU A 262 -28.73 -2.63 5.52
C LEU A 262 -27.56 -2.79 6.48
N LEU A 263 -26.99 -4.00 6.59
CA LEU A 263 -25.79 -4.24 7.41
C LEU A 263 -24.57 -3.50 6.85
N ASP A 264 -24.43 -3.42 5.52
CA ASP A 264 -23.35 -2.65 4.91
C ASP A 264 -23.55 -1.13 5.08
N GLU A 265 -24.79 -0.64 4.96
CA GLU A 265 -25.15 0.75 5.25
C GLU A 265 -24.85 1.13 6.71
N MET A 266 -25.26 0.31 7.68
CA MET A 266 -24.93 0.51 9.09
C MET A 266 -23.42 0.53 9.34
N ARG A 267 -22.68 -0.34 8.65
CA ARG A 267 -21.22 -0.38 8.70
C ARG A 267 -20.62 0.90 8.13
N GLN A 268 -21.12 1.38 7.00
CA GLN A 268 -20.70 2.64 6.39
C GLN A 268 -21.01 3.83 7.31
N LEU A 269 -22.19 3.86 7.95
CA LEU A 269 -22.58 4.88 8.93
C LEU A 269 -21.58 4.92 10.09
N TYR A 270 -21.28 3.76 10.66
CA TYR A 270 -20.32 3.61 11.75
C TYR A 270 -18.91 4.09 11.34
N PHE A 271 -18.40 3.65 10.19
CA PHE A 271 -17.06 4.05 9.74
C PHE A 271 -16.97 5.52 9.32
N ALA A 272 -17.96 6.04 8.59
CA ALA A 272 -17.97 7.43 8.18
C ALA A 272 -17.97 8.36 9.40
N TYR A 273 -18.76 8.03 10.42
CA TYR A 273 -18.83 8.80 11.65
C TYR A 273 -17.55 8.68 12.49
N ASN A 274 -17.01 7.46 12.65
CA ASN A 274 -15.80 7.23 13.43
C ASN A 274 -14.51 7.76 12.78
N LYS A 275 -14.46 7.93 11.46
CA LYS A 275 -13.33 8.58 10.78
C LYS A 275 -13.30 10.11 10.93
N GLY A 276 -14.13 10.69 11.81
CA GLY A 276 -14.08 12.10 12.19
C GLY A 276 -12.84 12.47 13.02
N ASP A 277 -12.80 13.70 13.55
CA ASP A 277 -11.70 14.21 14.39
C ASP A 277 -11.33 13.17 15.49
N PRO A 278 -10.06 12.77 15.65
CA PRO A 278 -9.62 11.82 16.68
C PRO A 278 -10.04 12.22 18.10
N LYS A 279 -10.19 13.53 18.37
CA LYS A 279 -10.73 14.02 19.65
C LYS A 279 -12.21 13.74 19.80
N THR A 280 -12.94 13.63 18.69
CA THR A 280 -14.29 13.10 18.69
C THR A 280 -14.32 11.59 18.84
N LEU A 281 -13.35 10.79 18.40
CA LEU A 281 -13.36 9.31 18.54
C LEU A 281 -13.47 8.84 20.01
N ASP A 282 -12.60 9.32 20.90
CA ASP A 282 -12.72 9.06 22.36
C ASP A 282 -14.08 9.52 22.88
N GLY A 283 -14.56 10.65 22.36
CA GLY A 283 -15.88 11.16 22.68
C GLY A 283 -17.02 10.42 22.00
N ILE A 284 -16.83 9.63 20.94
CA ILE A 284 -17.88 9.04 20.10
C ILE A 284 -18.14 7.63 20.56
N ASP A 285 -17.12 6.78 20.76
CA ASP A 285 -17.37 5.47 21.39
C ASP A 285 -17.93 5.70 22.78
N GLN A 286 -17.39 6.68 23.50
CA GLN A 286 -17.93 7.09 24.79
C GLN A 286 -19.31 7.75 24.67
N ARG A 287 -19.63 8.60 23.67
CA ARG A 287 -20.98 9.19 23.50
C ARG A 287 -22.01 8.25 22.90
N MET A 288 -21.67 7.33 22.01
CA MET A 288 -22.55 6.27 21.52
C MET A 288 -22.90 5.38 22.70
N TYR A 289 -21.86 4.85 23.35
CA TYR A 289 -22.00 4.00 24.52
C TYR A 289 -22.76 4.72 25.63
N GLN A 290 -22.39 5.96 25.98
CA GLN A 290 -23.09 6.77 26.98
C GLN A 290 -24.48 7.21 26.54
N SER A 291 -24.76 7.50 25.27
CA SER A 291 -26.08 7.95 24.82
C SER A 291 -27.09 6.81 24.75
N PHE A 292 -26.67 5.63 24.32
CA PHE A 292 -27.46 4.41 24.44
C PHE A 292 -27.64 4.04 25.91
N ARG A 293 -26.56 4.10 26.71
CA ARG A 293 -26.60 3.91 28.16
C ARG A 293 -27.52 4.91 28.86
N ASN A 294 -27.50 6.19 28.51
CA ASN A 294 -28.31 7.24 29.15
C ASN A 294 -29.80 7.13 28.78
N GLN A 295 -30.13 6.59 27.60
CA GLN A 295 -31.52 6.25 27.26
C GLN A 295 -32.01 5.08 28.11
N LEU A 296 -31.20 4.04 28.28
CA LEU A 296 -31.51 2.91 29.15
C LEU A 296 -31.54 3.32 30.64
N ALA A 297 -30.67 4.24 31.07
CA ALA A 297 -30.58 4.71 32.45
C ALA A 297 -31.80 5.51 32.92
N LYS A 298 -32.61 6.06 31.99
CA LYS A 298 -33.92 6.62 32.35
C LYS A 298 -34.90 5.55 32.85
N ASP A 299 -34.71 4.31 32.43
CA ASP A 299 -35.59 3.18 32.75
C ASP A 299 -34.96 2.16 33.72
N GLN A 300 -33.61 2.05 33.76
CA GLN A 300 -32.84 1.18 34.67
C GLN A 300 -31.46 1.78 34.98
N PRO A 301 -31.22 2.34 36.19
CA PRO A 301 -29.92 2.88 36.58
C PRO A 301 -28.93 1.72 36.86
N GLY A 302 -28.18 1.31 35.83
CA GLY A 302 -27.12 0.32 35.91
C GLY A 302 -26.03 0.54 34.86
N ASP A 303 -24.79 0.19 35.18
CA ASP A 303 -23.57 0.57 34.45
C ASP A 303 -23.28 -0.24 33.18
N GLY A 304 -24.19 -1.10 32.73
CA GLY A 304 -24.00 -1.98 31.58
C GLY A 304 -25.25 -2.75 31.16
N PRO A 305 -25.15 -3.63 30.14
CA PRO A 305 -26.21 -4.57 29.81
C PRO A 305 -26.52 -5.47 31.02
N PRO A 306 -27.80 -5.85 31.27
CA PRO A 306 -28.18 -6.71 32.37
C PRO A 306 -27.40 -8.03 32.36
N ASP A 307 -27.18 -8.63 33.53
CA ASP A 307 -26.52 -9.92 33.64
C ASP A 307 -27.16 -10.97 32.70
N GLY A 308 -26.31 -11.73 32.03
CA GLY A 308 -26.71 -12.71 31.02
C GLY A 308 -27.28 -12.11 29.73
N HIS A 309 -27.24 -10.79 29.49
CA HIS A 309 -27.65 -10.20 28.22
C HIS A 309 -26.90 -10.82 27.04
N TRP A 310 -25.57 -10.84 27.10
CA TRP A 310 -24.75 -11.43 26.03
C TRP A 310 -24.98 -12.94 25.85
N ALA A 311 -25.29 -13.66 26.93
CA ALA A 311 -25.71 -15.07 26.86
C ALA A 311 -27.00 -15.25 26.05
N ARG A 312 -28.00 -14.38 26.26
CA ARG A 312 -29.24 -14.38 25.48
C ARG A 312 -29.01 -14.03 24.02
N VAL A 313 -28.14 -13.06 23.73
CA VAL A 313 -27.78 -12.68 22.36
C VAL A 313 -27.03 -13.81 21.65
N ALA A 314 -26.03 -14.42 22.29
CA ALA A 314 -25.28 -15.56 21.76
C ALA A 314 -26.19 -16.77 21.48
N SER A 315 -27.13 -17.06 22.39
CA SER A 315 -28.14 -18.11 22.18
C SER A 315 -29.03 -17.83 20.97
N ALA A 316 -29.45 -16.57 20.77
CA ALA A 316 -30.26 -16.16 19.62
C ALA A 316 -29.48 -16.17 18.30
N TRP A 317 -28.15 -16.19 18.37
CA TRP A 317 -27.27 -16.17 17.20
C TRP A 317 -27.30 -17.48 16.41
N GLN A 318 -27.67 -18.59 17.07
CA GLN A 318 -27.86 -19.91 16.44
C GLN A 318 -26.66 -20.34 15.59
N LEU A 319 -25.45 -20.22 16.13
CA LEU A 319 -24.23 -20.64 15.47
C LEU A 319 -24.19 -22.17 15.34
N SER A 320 -23.73 -22.66 14.18
CA SER A 320 -23.40 -24.07 14.00
C SER A 320 -22.21 -24.47 14.87
N LEU A 321 -22.02 -25.78 15.12
CA LEU A 321 -20.87 -26.28 15.89
C LEU A 321 -19.53 -25.84 15.28
N GLU A 322 -19.44 -25.79 13.95
CA GLU A 322 -18.25 -25.31 13.24
C GLU A 322 -18.03 -23.80 13.46
N GLN A 323 -19.09 -22.99 13.33
CA GLN A 323 -19.03 -21.55 13.59
C GLN A 323 -18.62 -21.25 15.04
N ARG A 324 -19.15 -21.98 16.02
CA ARG A 324 -18.78 -21.84 17.44
C ARG A 324 -17.30 -22.11 17.68
N ARG A 325 -16.74 -23.16 17.06
CA ARG A 325 -15.29 -23.45 17.10
C ARG A 325 -14.45 -22.33 16.48
N LEU A 326 -14.90 -21.75 15.36
CA LEU A 326 -14.22 -20.62 14.74
C LEU A 326 -14.26 -19.38 15.64
N VAL A 327 -15.42 -19.08 16.25
CA VAL A 327 -15.58 -18.00 17.24
C VAL A 327 -14.63 -18.18 18.43
N ALA A 328 -14.60 -19.38 19.03
CA ALA A 328 -13.69 -19.72 20.12
C ALA A 328 -12.21 -19.52 19.73
N THR A 329 -11.84 -19.91 18.50
CA THR A 329 -10.48 -19.76 18.02
C THR A 329 -10.12 -18.29 17.77
N CYS A 330 -10.98 -17.52 17.12
CA CYS A 330 -10.80 -16.08 16.92
C CYS A 330 -10.69 -15.32 18.24
N ARG A 331 -11.51 -15.68 19.25
CA ARG A 331 -11.39 -15.15 20.62
C ARG A 331 -10.02 -15.41 21.19
N ARG A 332 -9.55 -16.66 21.13
CA ARG A 332 -8.23 -17.04 21.66
C ARG A 332 -7.13 -16.22 21.02
N HIS A 333 -7.14 -16.07 19.70
CA HIS A 333 -6.17 -15.26 18.98
C HIS A 333 -6.22 -13.79 19.38
N PHE A 334 -7.41 -13.21 19.48
CA PHE A 334 -7.58 -11.84 19.94
C PHE A 334 -6.99 -11.63 21.34
N LEU A 335 -7.35 -12.49 22.31
CA LEU A 335 -6.90 -12.34 23.69
C LEU A 335 -5.38 -12.56 23.84
N VAL A 336 -4.81 -13.52 23.12
CA VAL A 336 -3.36 -13.74 23.09
C VAL A 336 -2.64 -12.53 22.47
N GLY A 337 -3.14 -12.01 21.35
CA GLY A 337 -2.60 -10.84 20.68
C GLY A 337 -2.66 -9.58 21.54
N MET A 338 -3.80 -9.33 22.20
CA MET A 338 -3.95 -8.23 23.15
C MET A 338 -3.03 -8.38 24.37
N GLY A 339 -2.77 -9.61 24.81
CA GLY A 339 -1.76 -9.89 25.84
C GLY A 339 -0.34 -9.50 25.40
N VAL A 340 0.02 -9.67 24.12
CA VAL A 340 1.31 -9.20 23.57
C VAL A 340 1.36 -7.68 23.59
N VAL A 341 0.35 -7.00 23.04
CA VAL A 341 0.26 -5.53 23.01
C VAL A 341 0.42 -4.94 24.42
N ARG A 342 -0.27 -5.52 25.41
CA ARG A 342 -0.18 -5.07 26.82
C ARG A 342 1.24 -5.17 27.37
N ARG A 343 1.90 -6.32 27.19
CA ARG A 343 3.29 -6.51 27.65
C ARG A 343 4.25 -5.54 26.97
N GLU A 344 4.08 -5.28 25.68
CA GLU A 344 4.88 -4.28 24.95
C GLU A 344 4.66 -2.88 25.52
N ARG A 345 3.41 -2.46 25.76
CA ARG A 345 3.11 -1.14 26.36
C ARG A 345 3.65 -0.99 27.77
N SER A 346 3.60 -2.03 28.59
CA SER A 346 4.24 -2.04 29.91
C SER A 346 5.75 -1.85 29.80
N ALA A 347 6.42 -2.51 28.84
CA ALA A 347 7.85 -2.33 28.59
C ALA A 347 8.18 -0.92 28.07
N ILE A 348 7.39 -0.40 27.14
CA ILE A 348 7.52 0.97 26.59
C ILE A 348 7.37 2.00 27.71
N SER A 349 6.36 1.84 28.56
CA SER A 349 6.11 2.74 29.71
C SER A 349 7.27 2.71 30.70
N ALA A 350 7.84 1.53 30.99
CA ALA A 350 9.00 1.39 31.85
C ALA A 350 10.27 2.04 31.24
N GLU A 351 10.48 1.94 29.93
CA GLU A 351 11.58 2.63 29.23
C GLU A 351 11.40 4.16 29.23
N LEU A 352 10.17 4.63 29.02
CA LEU A 352 9.84 6.06 29.09
C LEU A 352 10.13 6.62 30.49
N GLN A 353 9.67 5.93 31.54
CA GLN A 353 9.93 6.32 32.93
C GLN A 353 11.43 6.33 33.26
N ARG A 354 12.20 5.34 32.78
CA ARG A 354 13.66 5.32 32.92
C ARG A 354 14.32 6.52 32.24
N SER A 355 13.89 6.82 31.01
CA SER A 355 14.39 7.95 30.23
C SER A 355 14.09 9.32 30.88
N LEU A 356 12.91 9.46 31.50
CA LEU A 356 12.53 10.67 32.23
C LEU A 356 13.29 10.84 33.55
N THR A 357 13.52 9.75 34.29
CA THR A 357 14.24 9.78 35.58
C THR A 357 15.69 10.26 35.40
N LEU A 358 16.34 9.90 34.29
CA LEU A 358 17.70 10.35 33.95
C LEU A 358 17.81 11.87 33.71
N ARG A 359 16.72 12.58 33.41
CA ARG A 359 16.72 14.04 33.22
C ARG A 359 16.68 14.83 34.53
N GLY A 360 16.23 14.23 35.64
CA GLY A 360 16.06 14.94 36.91
C GLY A 360 17.36 15.18 37.69
N ALA A 361 18.44 14.46 37.37
CA ALA A 361 19.71 14.54 38.09
C ALA A 361 20.71 15.47 37.36
N GLU A 362 20.52 16.79 37.48
CA GLU A 362 21.54 17.84 37.28
C GLU A 362 22.53 17.64 36.10
N VAL A 363 22.02 17.40 34.89
CA VAL A 363 22.88 17.19 33.72
C VAL A 363 23.02 18.46 32.88
N GLN A 364 24.13 19.17 33.05
CA GLN A 364 24.52 20.32 32.21
C GLN A 364 25.28 19.94 30.91
N ARG A 365 25.25 18.67 30.46
CA ARG A 365 25.98 18.23 29.25
C ARG A 365 25.04 17.97 28.08
N THR A 366 25.27 18.67 26.97
CA THR A 366 24.58 18.56 25.68
C THR A 366 24.52 17.12 25.13
N ASP A 367 25.55 16.31 25.40
CA ASP A 367 25.61 14.92 24.93
C ASP A 367 24.50 14.03 25.56
N ILE A 368 24.10 14.31 26.79
CA ILE A 368 23.06 13.55 27.48
C ILE A 368 21.66 14.01 27.05
N ALA A 369 21.50 15.29 26.67
CA ALA A 369 20.26 15.80 26.10
C ALA A 369 19.95 15.14 24.74
N MET A 370 20.96 14.96 23.89
CA MET A 370 20.81 14.26 22.60
C MET A 370 20.48 12.77 22.80
N GLY A 371 21.19 12.08 23.70
CA GLY A 371 20.88 10.69 24.03
C GLY A 371 19.46 10.50 24.58
N GLY A 372 19.01 11.40 25.46
CA GLY A 372 17.65 11.40 26.00
C GLY A 372 16.56 11.82 25.02
N HIS A 373 16.90 12.52 23.93
CA HIS A 373 15.97 12.81 22.84
C HIS A 373 15.83 11.60 21.91
N LEU A 374 16.95 10.99 21.49
CA LEU A 374 16.93 9.77 20.67
C LEU A 374 16.21 8.60 21.36
N ALA A 375 16.40 8.45 22.68
CA ALA A 375 15.65 7.46 23.45
C ALA A 375 14.14 7.71 23.45
N ALA A 376 13.71 8.98 23.54
CA ALA A 376 12.29 9.35 23.49
C ALA A 376 11.67 9.06 22.11
N LEU A 377 12.39 9.32 21.01
CA LEU A 377 11.94 8.98 19.66
C LEU A 377 11.76 7.46 19.50
N GLY A 378 12.68 6.66 20.04
CA GLY A 378 12.56 5.20 20.01
C GLY A 378 11.37 4.66 20.82
N VAL A 379 11.03 5.31 21.93
CA VAL A 379 9.82 4.99 22.72
C VAL A 379 8.55 5.37 21.96
N GLU A 380 8.54 6.52 21.28
CA GLU A 380 7.41 6.97 20.47
C GLU A 380 7.13 6.00 19.31
N GLU A 381 8.16 5.59 18.57
CA GLU A 381 8.02 4.65 17.46
C GLU A 381 7.50 3.29 17.94
N ALA A 382 8.02 2.79 19.07
CA ALA A 382 7.53 1.55 19.68
C ALA A 382 6.06 1.66 20.13
N LEU A 383 5.65 2.81 20.69
CA LEU A 383 4.26 3.04 21.08
C LEU A 383 3.34 3.08 19.85
N ARG A 384 3.78 3.74 18.77
CA ARG A 384 3.05 3.80 17.50
C ARG A 384 2.84 2.41 16.91
N ALA A 385 3.90 1.61 16.81
CA ALA A 385 3.82 0.23 16.34
C ALA A 385 2.86 -0.63 17.20
N SER A 386 2.89 -0.44 18.53
CA SER A 386 1.98 -1.11 19.45
C SER A 386 0.52 -0.69 19.28
N LEU A 387 0.24 0.57 18.92
CA LEU A 387 -1.10 1.07 18.59
C LEU A 387 -1.61 0.49 17.26
N GLU A 388 -0.76 0.47 16.24
CA GLU A 388 -1.09 -0.14 14.94
C GLU A 388 -1.40 -1.64 15.09
N MET A 389 -0.63 -2.36 15.91
CA MET A 389 -0.87 -3.77 16.21
C MET A 389 -2.22 -3.97 16.93
N GLU A 390 -2.53 -3.17 17.94
CA GLU A 390 -3.85 -3.21 18.62
C GLU A 390 -4.99 -3.00 17.62
N GLN A 391 -4.89 -1.96 16.79
CA GLN A 391 -5.90 -1.63 15.78
C GLN A 391 -6.09 -2.80 14.80
N ALA A 392 -5.00 -3.39 14.32
CA ALA A 392 -5.05 -4.54 13.42
C ALA A 392 -5.75 -5.75 14.07
N ILE A 393 -5.47 -6.03 15.34
CA ILE A 393 -6.12 -7.12 16.11
C ILE A 393 -7.63 -6.86 16.26
N HIS A 394 -8.04 -5.63 16.60
CA HIS A 394 -9.45 -5.25 16.69
C HIS A 394 -10.18 -5.36 15.36
N GLN A 395 -9.55 -4.90 14.27
CA GLN A 395 -10.14 -4.99 12.93
C GLN A 395 -10.27 -6.46 12.51
N ALA A 396 -9.25 -7.29 12.74
CA ALA A 396 -9.29 -8.72 12.41
C ALA A 396 -10.44 -9.44 13.14
N LEU A 397 -10.68 -9.11 14.41
CA LEU A 397 -11.83 -9.61 15.15
C LEU A 397 -13.15 -9.18 14.50
N ALA A 398 -13.32 -7.90 14.17
CA ALA A 398 -14.54 -7.40 13.53
C ALA A 398 -14.80 -8.04 12.15
N VAL A 399 -13.73 -8.26 11.35
CA VAL A 399 -13.81 -8.97 10.08
C VAL A 399 -14.20 -10.43 10.28
N SER A 400 -13.61 -11.12 11.27
CA SER A 400 -13.91 -12.52 11.55
C SER A 400 -15.39 -12.79 11.79
N MET A 401 -16.09 -11.88 12.47
CA MET A 401 -17.53 -12.00 12.71
C MET A 401 -18.33 -12.05 11.40
N ARG A 402 -17.97 -11.22 10.41
CA ARG A 402 -18.64 -11.20 9.09
C ARG A 402 -18.34 -12.44 8.26
N GLN A 403 -17.16 -13.03 8.43
CA GLN A 403 -16.76 -14.23 7.70
C GLN A 403 -17.37 -15.49 8.29
N ILE A 404 -17.47 -15.56 9.62
CA ILE A 404 -18.01 -16.73 10.31
C ILE A 404 -19.53 -16.77 10.18
N CYS A 405 -20.21 -15.62 10.24
CA CYS A 405 -21.66 -15.56 10.37
C CYS A 405 -22.35 -15.31 9.04
N THR A 406 -23.54 -15.90 8.88
CA THR A 406 -24.42 -15.49 7.78
C THR A 406 -24.96 -14.08 8.04
N PRO A 407 -25.38 -13.34 7.00
CA PRO A 407 -25.99 -12.02 7.17
C PRO A 407 -27.20 -12.03 8.12
N VAL A 408 -28.01 -13.09 8.10
CA VAL A 408 -29.19 -13.24 8.98
C VAL A 408 -28.78 -13.45 10.44
N GLN A 409 -27.73 -14.25 10.69
CA GLN A 409 -27.18 -14.44 12.03
C GLN A 409 -26.60 -13.11 12.55
N LEU A 410 -25.83 -12.40 11.74
CA LEU A 410 -25.23 -11.10 12.10
C LEU A 410 -26.32 -10.06 12.42
N ALA A 411 -27.32 -9.92 11.55
CA ALA A 411 -28.47 -9.06 11.79
C ALA A 411 -29.24 -9.44 13.06
N THR A 412 -29.44 -10.75 13.31
CA THR A 412 -30.07 -11.22 14.56
C THR A 412 -29.27 -10.78 15.78
N ALA A 413 -27.95 -10.86 15.75
CA ALA A 413 -27.10 -10.41 16.84
C ALA A 413 -27.24 -8.90 17.08
N PHE A 414 -27.20 -8.07 16.02
CA PHE A 414 -27.43 -6.62 16.13
C PHE A 414 -28.78 -6.29 16.74
N VAL A 415 -29.87 -6.89 16.25
CA VAL A 415 -31.23 -6.62 16.74
C VAL A 415 -31.43 -7.07 18.18
N LYS A 416 -30.79 -8.18 18.58
CA LYS A 416 -30.87 -8.68 19.96
C LYS A 416 -29.97 -7.93 20.92
N ALA A 417 -28.87 -7.35 20.44
CA ALA A 417 -27.98 -6.50 21.23
C ALA A 417 -28.60 -5.12 21.50
N HIS A 418 -29.49 -4.61 20.63
CA HIS A 418 -30.12 -3.31 20.83
C HIS A 418 -30.88 -3.22 22.17
N PRO A 419 -30.70 -2.12 22.95
CA PRO A 419 -30.07 -0.85 22.58
C PRO A 419 -28.55 -0.78 22.75
N TRP A 420 -27.92 -1.85 23.23
CA TRP A 420 -26.48 -1.89 23.43
C TRP A 420 -25.76 -2.08 22.09
N MET A 421 -24.60 -1.44 21.96
CA MET A 421 -23.70 -1.72 20.87
C MET A 421 -23.17 -3.14 21.02
N LEU A 422 -23.12 -3.87 19.91
CA LEU A 422 -22.69 -5.25 19.88
C LEU A 422 -21.25 -5.41 20.42
N ASP A 423 -21.11 -6.06 21.57
CA ASP A 423 -19.80 -6.40 22.13
C ASP A 423 -19.35 -7.76 21.61
N ILE A 424 -18.56 -7.73 20.54
CA ILE A 424 -18.07 -8.94 19.86
C ILE A 424 -17.24 -9.81 20.83
N ILE A 425 -16.45 -9.20 21.73
CA ILE A 425 -15.61 -9.96 22.67
C ILE A 425 -16.44 -10.60 23.77
N ALA A 426 -17.43 -9.90 24.32
CA ALA A 426 -18.33 -10.50 25.29
C ALA A 426 -19.12 -11.67 24.67
N LEU A 427 -19.63 -11.51 23.45
CA LEU A 427 -20.31 -12.58 22.72
C LEU A 427 -19.40 -13.78 22.45
N TYR A 428 -18.19 -13.53 21.97
CA TYR A 428 -17.23 -14.58 21.68
C TYR A 428 -16.84 -15.32 22.96
N SER A 429 -16.73 -14.61 24.08
CA SER A 429 -16.41 -15.19 25.40
C SER A 429 -17.51 -16.09 25.92
N VAL A 430 -18.78 -15.67 25.80
CA VAL A 430 -19.93 -16.52 26.13
C VAL A 430 -19.90 -17.82 25.33
N VAL A 431 -19.73 -17.73 23.99
CA VAL A 431 -19.71 -18.92 23.12
C VAL A 431 -18.55 -19.85 23.46
N ALA A 432 -17.36 -19.28 23.71
CA ALA A 432 -16.18 -20.05 24.08
C ALA A 432 -16.33 -20.74 25.45
N GLU A 433 -16.87 -20.05 26.45
CA GLU A 433 -17.11 -20.59 27.79
C GLU A 433 -18.15 -21.71 27.79
N GLU A 434 -19.23 -21.55 27.02
CA GLU A 434 -20.22 -22.63 26.79
C GLU A 434 -19.59 -23.87 26.14
N ASP A 435 -18.55 -23.69 25.32
CA ASP A 435 -17.80 -24.77 24.66
C ASP A 435 -16.65 -25.33 25.55
N GLY A 436 -16.49 -24.82 26.78
CA GLY A 436 -15.48 -25.28 27.74
C GLY A 436 -14.07 -24.71 27.50
N GLU A 437 -13.94 -23.62 26.76
CA GLU A 437 -12.66 -22.92 26.62
C GLU A 437 -12.23 -22.20 27.91
N PRO A 438 -10.92 -22.01 28.12
CA PRO A 438 -10.42 -21.24 29.26
C PRO A 438 -10.99 -19.81 29.31
N PRO A 439 -11.24 -19.28 30.52
CA PRO A 439 -11.64 -17.89 30.69
C PRO A 439 -10.52 -16.94 30.22
N ALA A 440 -10.86 -15.70 29.92
CA ALA A 440 -9.90 -14.71 29.41
C ALA A 440 -8.69 -14.50 30.35
N ALA A 441 -8.89 -14.68 31.66
CA ALA A 441 -7.85 -14.67 32.68
C ALA A 441 -6.72 -15.67 32.44
N GLU A 442 -7.05 -16.87 31.97
CA GLU A 442 -6.08 -17.94 31.73
C GLU A 442 -5.36 -17.79 30.38
N LEU A 443 -5.94 -17.05 29.44
CA LEU A 443 -5.37 -16.80 28.11
C LEU A 443 -4.36 -15.62 28.09
N GLY A 444 -3.93 -15.14 29.26
CA GLY A 444 -2.86 -14.16 29.39
C GLY A 444 -3.29 -12.70 29.19
N MET A 445 -4.59 -12.39 29.35
CA MET A 445 -5.06 -11.00 29.34
C MET A 445 -4.76 -10.23 30.63
N TYR A 446 -4.63 -10.92 31.75
CA TYR A 446 -4.34 -10.30 33.03
C TYR A 446 -2.88 -10.55 33.36
N ASP A 447 -2.15 -9.48 33.67
CA ASP A 447 -0.79 -9.57 34.17
C ASP A 447 -0.83 -10.45 35.42
N GLN A 448 -0.27 -11.65 35.33
CA GLN A 448 0.04 -12.37 36.55
C GLN A 448 1.02 -11.48 37.33
N PRO A 449 0.79 -11.23 38.63
CA PRO A 449 1.70 -10.45 39.43
C PRO A 449 3.13 -10.95 39.22
N HIS A 450 4.05 -10.01 39.01
CA HIS A 450 5.44 -10.17 38.52
C HIS A 450 6.35 -11.15 39.30
N ASP A 451 5.81 -11.95 40.21
CA ASP A 451 6.55 -12.94 41.00
C ASP A 451 6.86 -14.22 40.22
N ASN A 452 6.32 -14.40 39.01
CA ASN A 452 6.68 -15.55 38.16
C ASN A 452 7.93 -15.25 37.31
N PRO A 453 8.99 -16.08 37.41
CA PRO A 453 10.24 -15.86 36.68
C PRO A 453 10.03 -15.93 35.15
N PRO A 454 10.85 -15.23 34.35
CA PRO A 454 10.67 -15.02 32.90
C PRO A 454 10.73 -16.28 31.99
N ASN A 455 10.65 -17.49 32.55
CA ASN A 455 10.84 -18.76 31.83
C ASN A 455 9.60 -19.67 31.78
N GLN A 456 8.42 -19.25 32.26
CA GLN A 456 7.20 -20.01 31.99
C GLN A 456 6.76 -19.79 30.54
N GLN A 457 7.10 -20.76 29.69
CA GLN A 457 6.58 -20.83 28.32
C GLN A 457 5.06 -20.95 28.37
N LEU A 458 4.37 -20.02 27.72
CA LEU A 458 2.93 -20.11 27.45
C LEU A 458 2.61 -21.48 26.81
N PRO A 459 1.46 -22.09 27.10
CA PRO A 459 1.08 -23.36 26.50
C PRO A 459 1.15 -23.26 24.97
N ALA A 460 1.83 -24.23 24.35
CA ALA A 460 1.95 -24.30 22.89
C ALA A 460 0.54 -24.42 22.27
N VAL A 461 0.16 -23.43 21.46
CA VAL A 461 -1.14 -23.42 20.77
C VAL A 461 -1.15 -24.54 19.74
N GLU A 462 -1.87 -25.63 20.02
CA GLU A 462 -2.05 -26.74 19.09
C GLU A 462 -2.96 -26.30 17.93
N ALA A 463 -2.33 -26.12 16.76
CA ALA A 463 -2.87 -25.69 15.45
C ALA A 463 -3.13 -24.18 15.31
N PRO A 464 -2.29 -23.44 14.54
CA PRO A 464 -2.62 -22.09 14.12
C PRO A 464 -3.73 -22.14 13.07
N LEU A 465 -4.85 -21.47 13.35
CA LEU A 465 -5.60 -20.82 12.29
C LEU A 465 -4.61 -19.84 11.63
N ASP A 466 -4.61 -19.75 10.30
CA ASP A 466 -3.68 -18.88 9.56
C ASP A 466 -4.03 -17.41 9.88
N ILE A 467 -3.44 -16.90 10.97
CA ILE A 467 -3.59 -15.52 11.44
C ILE A 467 -3.18 -14.57 10.32
N ASP A 468 -2.22 -14.95 9.47
CA ASP A 468 -1.77 -14.14 8.35
C ASP A 468 -2.79 -14.14 7.21
N ALA A 469 -3.57 -15.21 7.00
CA ALA A 469 -4.71 -15.19 6.08
C ALA A 469 -5.82 -14.24 6.58
N LEU A 470 -6.11 -14.26 7.88
CA LEU A 470 -7.08 -13.31 8.47
C LEU A 470 -6.54 -11.87 8.46
N LEU A 471 -5.30 -11.64 8.91
CA LEU A 471 -4.66 -10.33 8.93
C LEU A 471 -4.39 -9.80 7.52
N SER A 472 -4.12 -10.63 6.51
CA SER A 472 -3.93 -10.18 5.12
C SER A 472 -5.25 -9.78 4.45
N ILE A 473 -6.36 -10.46 4.76
CA ILE A 473 -7.71 -10.02 4.34
C ILE A 473 -8.04 -8.69 5.02
N THR A 474 -7.72 -8.58 6.31
CA THR A 474 -7.93 -7.34 7.09
C THR A 474 -7.07 -6.21 6.53
N ALA A 475 -5.78 -6.44 6.26
CA ALA A 475 -4.86 -5.48 5.67
C ALA A 475 -5.30 -5.00 4.28
N ALA A 476 -5.84 -5.90 3.44
CA ALA A 476 -6.39 -5.52 2.14
C ALA A 476 -7.63 -4.63 2.27
N GLU A 477 -8.51 -4.88 3.25
CA GLU A 477 -9.69 -4.02 3.51
C GLU A 477 -9.32 -2.70 4.20
N ILE A 478 -8.32 -2.70 5.11
CA ILE A 478 -7.78 -1.50 5.77
C ILE A 478 -7.14 -0.59 4.72
N GLN A 479 -6.27 -1.13 3.86
CA GLN A 479 -5.58 -0.35 2.83
C GLN A 479 -6.57 0.23 1.81
N GLN A 480 -7.58 -0.54 1.40
CA GLN A 480 -8.64 -0.08 0.51
C GLN A 480 -9.50 1.06 1.11
N SER A 481 -9.56 1.14 2.45
CA SER A 481 -10.27 2.18 3.21
C SER A 481 -9.40 3.42 3.48
N ASP A 482 -8.07 3.26 3.53
CA ASP A 482 -7.09 4.30 3.85
C ASP A 482 -6.56 5.05 2.61
N ASP A 483 -6.49 4.39 1.44
CA ASP A 483 -5.96 4.96 0.19
C ASP A 483 -6.83 6.11 -0.39
N VAL A 484 -8.04 6.31 0.11
CA VAL A 484 -8.90 7.45 -0.27
C VAL A 484 -8.45 8.75 0.44
N HIS A 485 -7.69 8.68 1.55
CA HIS A 485 -7.59 9.84 2.47
C HIS A 485 -6.23 10.13 3.15
N ARG A 486 -5.13 9.38 2.91
CA ARG A 486 -3.80 9.67 3.51
C ARG A 486 -3.03 10.89 2.92
N GLY A 487 -3.73 11.97 2.60
CA GLY A 487 -3.12 13.22 2.11
C GLY A 487 -2.71 14.24 3.19
N ALA A 488 -2.93 14.00 4.49
CA ALA A 488 -2.88 15.10 5.46
C ALA A 488 -2.32 14.82 6.88
N PHE A 489 -1.82 13.63 7.23
CA PHE A 489 -1.47 13.36 8.63
C PHE A 489 -0.10 12.66 8.81
N TYR A 490 0.87 13.50 9.22
CA TYR A 490 2.11 13.25 9.96
C TYR A 490 3.47 13.04 9.27
N ALA A 491 4.31 14.05 9.51
CA ALA A 491 5.75 14.00 9.74
C ALA A 491 6.05 13.75 11.24
N ALA A 492 6.93 12.79 11.56
CA ALA A 492 7.82 12.71 12.74
C ALA A 492 8.37 11.27 12.97
N ALA A 493 9.54 11.05 12.35
CA ALA A 493 10.73 10.21 12.63
C ALA A 493 11.06 9.85 14.11
N GLN A 494 11.98 8.94 14.51
CA GLN A 494 12.87 7.94 13.88
C GLN A 494 13.63 7.10 14.97
N VAL A 495 13.86 5.80 14.74
CA VAL A 495 15.10 5.01 14.45
C VAL A 495 16.25 4.86 15.48
N ARG A 496 16.69 3.60 15.63
CA ARG A 496 17.92 3.08 16.30
C ARG A 496 19.10 2.84 15.35
N GLY A 497 20.32 2.83 15.92
CA GLY A 497 21.52 2.19 15.31
C GLY A 497 22.76 2.00 16.21
N ASN A 498 22.85 0.81 16.84
CA ASN A 498 24.00 -0.04 17.25
C ASN A 498 25.34 0.48 17.86
N VAL A 499 25.68 -0.12 19.02
CA VAL A 499 27.05 -0.32 19.55
C VAL A 499 27.24 -1.82 19.86
N GLN A 500 28.31 -2.43 19.33
CA GLN A 500 28.73 -3.82 19.62
C GLN A 500 29.76 -3.87 20.75
N HIS A 501 29.67 -4.88 21.63
CA HIS A 501 30.75 -5.32 22.53
C HIS A 501 30.76 -6.86 22.61
N PRO A 502 31.94 -7.54 22.64
CA PRO A 502 32.01 -8.99 22.77
C PRO A 502 32.39 -9.42 24.20
N LEU A 503 31.74 -10.47 24.71
CA LEU A 503 32.24 -11.26 25.85
C LEU A 503 32.38 -12.72 25.40
N GLY A 504 33.60 -13.23 25.50
CA GLY A 504 33.93 -14.63 25.30
C GLY A 504 33.66 -15.46 26.56
N CYS A 505 33.29 -16.72 26.36
CA CYS A 505 33.38 -17.76 27.39
C CYS A 505 33.82 -19.07 26.73
N ALA A 506 34.96 -19.58 27.16
CA ALA A 506 35.47 -20.90 26.85
C ALA A 506 35.79 -21.62 28.18
N ARG A 507 35.06 -22.70 28.50
CA ARG A 507 35.63 -23.99 28.96
C ARG A 507 34.57 -25.01 29.41
N ALA A 508 34.99 -26.27 29.25
CA ALA A 508 34.59 -27.51 29.91
C ALA A 508 33.50 -28.35 29.21
N ALA A 509 33.55 -29.69 29.22
CA ALA A 509 34.63 -30.67 29.24
C ALA A 509 34.00 -32.04 28.89
N ARG A 510 34.81 -32.88 28.24
CA ARG A 510 34.85 -34.37 28.23
C ARG A 510 33.64 -35.14 28.79
N GLY A 511 32.93 -35.82 27.88
CA GLY A 511 31.97 -36.90 28.18
C GLY A 511 31.26 -37.52 26.97
N ARG A 512 31.81 -37.45 25.74
CA ARG A 512 31.00 -37.52 24.50
C ARG A 512 30.99 -38.83 23.70
N ALA A 513 31.64 -39.91 24.11
CA ALA A 513 31.67 -41.09 23.22
C ALA A 513 30.38 -41.94 23.26
N SER A 514 29.73 -42.08 24.42
CA SER A 514 28.51 -42.89 24.56
C SER A 514 27.21 -42.13 24.25
N GLU A 515 27.22 -40.80 24.42
CA GLU A 515 26.09 -39.94 24.11
C GLU A 515 26.01 -39.60 22.61
N GLU A 516 27.14 -39.57 21.91
CA GLU A 516 27.15 -39.29 20.46
C GLU A 516 26.48 -40.40 19.65
N ASP A 517 26.62 -41.68 20.05
CA ASP A 517 25.98 -42.79 19.35
C ASP A 517 24.45 -42.82 19.58
N ALA A 518 24.01 -42.57 20.82
CA ALA A 518 22.59 -42.45 21.15
C ALA A 518 21.96 -41.19 20.52
N SER A 519 22.70 -40.07 20.52
CA SER A 519 22.28 -38.82 19.86
C SER A 519 22.26 -38.97 18.34
N SER A 520 23.21 -39.70 17.75
CA SER A 520 23.25 -40.00 16.31
C SER A 520 22.09 -40.89 15.88
N ALA A 521 21.79 -41.95 16.64
CA ALA A 521 20.65 -42.82 16.40
C ALA A 521 19.31 -42.07 16.55
N LEU A 522 19.17 -41.20 17.55
CA LEU A 522 17.99 -40.37 17.74
C LEU A 522 17.85 -39.31 16.63
N ARG A 523 18.95 -38.67 16.22
CA ARG A 523 18.98 -37.75 15.07
C ARG A 523 18.59 -38.47 13.78
N GLU A 524 19.05 -39.69 13.56
CA GLU A 524 18.69 -40.46 12.37
C GLU A 524 17.23 -40.93 12.40
N LYS A 525 16.71 -41.34 13.57
CA LYS A 525 15.29 -41.65 13.76
C LYS A 525 14.41 -40.42 13.52
N ASN A 526 14.82 -39.25 14.01
CA ASN A 526 14.15 -37.98 13.75
C ASN A 526 14.23 -37.60 12.27
N ARG A 527 15.38 -37.76 11.60
CA ARG A 527 15.51 -37.56 10.15
C ARG A 527 14.61 -38.49 9.35
N ARG A 528 14.46 -39.76 9.75
CA ARG A 528 13.56 -40.72 9.08
C ARG A 528 12.08 -40.42 9.32
N ALA A 529 11.70 -40.07 10.55
CA ALA A 529 10.34 -39.65 10.88
C ALA A 529 9.97 -38.37 10.12
N GLN A 530 10.90 -37.42 10.04
CA GLN A 530 10.74 -36.17 9.32
C GLN A 530 10.67 -36.39 7.80
N ARG A 531 11.47 -37.31 7.23
CA ARG A 531 11.35 -37.73 5.82
C ARG A 531 9.97 -38.32 5.53
N LYS A 532 9.50 -39.26 6.35
CA LYS A 532 8.16 -39.86 6.20
C LYS A 532 7.03 -38.84 6.37
N PHE A 533 7.17 -37.89 7.29
CA PHE A 533 6.20 -36.79 7.45
C PHE A 533 6.20 -35.89 6.22
N CYS A 534 7.37 -35.50 5.70
CA CYS A 534 7.48 -34.70 4.48
C CYS A 534 6.89 -35.42 3.27
N GLU A 535 7.10 -36.73 3.14
CA GLU A 535 6.57 -37.55 2.05
C GLU A 535 5.04 -37.66 2.13
N ARG A 536 4.47 -37.85 3.33
CA ARG A 536 3.01 -37.83 3.53
C ARG A 536 2.39 -36.47 3.21
N GLN A 537 3.05 -35.37 3.60
CA GLN A 537 2.59 -34.03 3.26
C GLN A 537 2.71 -33.74 1.76
N ARG A 538 3.78 -34.22 1.11
CA ARG A 538 3.93 -34.15 -0.36
C ARG A 538 2.80 -34.87 -1.08
N ASN A 539 2.46 -36.08 -0.65
CA ASN A 539 1.38 -36.87 -1.25
C ASN A 539 0.02 -36.20 -1.02
N ARG A 540 -0.24 -35.67 0.18
CA ARG A 540 -1.49 -34.91 0.46
C ARG A 540 -1.62 -33.65 -0.38
N LEU A 541 -0.53 -32.89 -0.54
CA LEU A 541 -0.54 -31.67 -1.32
C LEU A 541 -0.74 -31.98 -2.81
N GLN A 542 -0.07 -33.02 -3.31
CA GLN A 542 -0.25 -33.53 -4.68
C GLN A 542 -1.68 -34.03 -4.93
N ASP A 543 -2.27 -34.75 -3.97
CA ASP A 543 -3.67 -35.18 -4.04
C ASP A 543 -4.63 -33.99 -4.03
N SER A 544 -4.39 -32.97 -3.18
CA SER A 544 -5.21 -31.75 -3.15
C SER A 544 -5.08 -30.93 -4.42
N GLU A 545 -3.88 -30.79 -4.98
CA GLU A 545 -3.64 -30.08 -6.24
C GLU A 545 -4.28 -30.80 -7.42
N SER A 546 -4.18 -32.13 -7.49
CA SER A 546 -4.87 -32.93 -8.52
C SER A 546 -6.39 -32.83 -8.38
N LYS A 547 -6.91 -32.82 -7.15
CA LYS A 547 -8.34 -32.68 -6.88
C LYS A 547 -8.87 -31.30 -7.25
N VAL A 548 -8.16 -30.23 -6.86
CA VAL A 548 -8.51 -28.85 -7.24
C VAL A 548 -8.42 -28.69 -8.76
N ALA A 549 -7.38 -29.23 -9.40
CA ALA A 549 -7.26 -29.17 -10.87
C ALA A 549 -8.41 -29.89 -11.58
N ALA A 550 -8.78 -31.09 -11.12
CA ALA A 550 -9.90 -31.84 -11.67
C ALA A 550 -11.24 -31.11 -11.46
N LEU A 551 -11.48 -30.56 -10.26
CA LEU A 551 -12.69 -29.80 -9.94
C LEU A 551 -12.76 -28.49 -10.73
N SER A 552 -11.65 -27.77 -10.91
CA SER A 552 -11.60 -26.55 -11.72
C SER A 552 -11.84 -26.85 -13.20
N GLN A 553 -11.25 -27.93 -13.74
CA GLN A 553 -11.52 -28.35 -15.12
C GLN A 553 -12.97 -28.79 -15.32
N GLN A 554 -13.54 -29.53 -14.37
CA GLN A 554 -14.94 -29.95 -14.40
C GLN A 554 -15.88 -28.74 -14.32
N ALA A 555 -15.66 -27.82 -13.38
CA ALA A 555 -16.48 -26.63 -13.23
C ALA A 555 -16.39 -25.71 -14.46
N LEU A 556 -15.21 -25.60 -15.09
CA LEU A 556 -15.04 -24.89 -16.35
C LEU A 556 -15.79 -25.57 -17.50
N ALA A 557 -15.75 -26.91 -17.60
CA ALA A 557 -16.48 -27.65 -18.61
C ALA A 557 -18.01 -27.50 -18.44
N GLU A 558 -18.51 -27.57 -17.21
CA GLU A 558 -19.93 -27.37 -16.88
C GLU A 558 -20.38 -25.94 -17.18
N ALA A 559 -19.59 -24.92 -16.79
CA ALA A 559 -19.90 -23.52 -17.06
C ALA A 559 -19.88 -23.18 -18.56
N ARG A 560 -19.00 -23.80 -19.36
CA ARG A 560 -19.00 -23.67 -20.83
C ARG A 560 -20.27 -24.23 -21.48
N SER A 561 -20.91 -25.22 -20.85
CA SER A 561 -22.10 -25.90 -21.40
C SER A 561 -23.43 -25.18 -21.13
N ASN A 562 -23.49 -24.28 -20.13
CA ASN A 562 -24.72 -23.57 -19.76
C ASN A 562 -24.44 -22.20 -19.13
N ALA A 563 -24.64 -21.12 -19.91
CA ALA A 563 -24.37 -19.74 -19.49
C ALA A 563 -25.25 -19.23 -18.32
N ALA A 564 -26.35 -19.93 -17.99
CA ALA A 564 -27.30 -19.55 -16.93
C ALA A 564 -27.34 -20.54 -15.74
N SER A 565 -26.34 -21.42 -15.59
CA SER A 565 -26.35 -22.49 -14.58
C SER A 565 -25.94 -22.04 -13.16
N PRO A 566 -26.51 -22.65 -12.10
CA PRO A 566 -26.03 -22.56 -10.71
C PRO A 566 -24.53 -22.85 -10.52
N ALA A 567 -23.89 -23.50 -11.50
CA ALA A 567 -22.45 -23.77 -11.53
C ALA A 567 -21.58 -22.50 -11.44
N GLN A 568 -22.08 -21.31 -11.83
CA GLN A 568 -21.33 -20.06 -11.66
C GLN A 568 -21.03 -19.74 -10.18
N GLY A 569 -21.93 -20.08 -9.26
CA GLY A 569 -21.69 -19.94 -7.82
C GLY A 569 -20.61 -20.88 -7.30
N GLY A 570 -20.55 -22.11 -7.84
CA GLY A 570 -19.49 -23.07 -7.55
C GLY A 570 -18.12 -22.62 -8.05
N VAL A 571 -18.05 -22.08 -9.26
CA VAL A 571 -16.83 -21.48 -9.83
C VAL A 571 -16.37 -20.30 -8.97
N ALA A 572 -17.27 -19.37 -8.61
CA ALA A 572 -16.91 -18.23 -7.76
C ALA A 572 -16.33 -18.66 -6.40
N ARG A 573 -16.90 -19.70 -5.79
CA ARG A 573 -16.39 -20.27 -4.53
C ARG A 573 -15.01 -20.92 -4.69
N ILE A 574 -14.83 -21.81 -5.68
CA ILE A 574 -13.54 -22.46 -5.94
C ILE A 574 -12.46 -21.41 -6.24
N LEU A 575 -12.84 -20.33 -6.93
CA LEU A 575 -11.93 -19.23 -7.21
C LEU A 575 -11.54 -18.46 -5.97
N GLU A 576 -12.47 -18.20 -5.06
CA GLU A 576 -12.13 -17.58 -3.78
C GLU A 576 -11.21 -18.50 -2.94
N GLU A 577 -11.43 -19.81 -2.94
CA GLU A 577 -10.56 -20.78 -2.26
C GLU A 577 -9.16 -20.86 -2.90
N MET A 578 -9.06 -20.97 -4.24
CA MET A 578 -7.78 -20.96 -4.96
C MET A 578 -7.04 -19.64 -4.75
N ARG A 579 -7.77 -18.53 -4.70
CA ARG A 579 -7.26 -17.19 -4.46
C ARG A 579 -6.71 -17.04 -3.04
N GLN A 580 -7.40 -17.55 -2.02
CA GLN A 580 -6.92 -17.57 -0.64
C GLN A 580 -5.61 -18.36 -0.52
N ILE A 581 -5.54 -19.54 -1.15
CA ILE A 581 -4.32 -20.35 -1.21
C ILE A 581 -3.20 -19.58 -1.91
N TYR A 582 -3.50 -18.94 -3.04
CA TYR A 582 -2.54 -18.20 -3.83
C TYR A 582 -2.00 -16.94 -3.11
N PHE A 583 -2.84 -16.21 -2.37
CA PHE A 583 -2.42 -14.98 -1.68
C PHE A 583 -1.74 -15.22 -0.33
N SER A 584 -1.97 -16.37 0.30
CA SER A 584 -1.12 -16.81 1.42
C SER A 584 0.36 -17.00 0.99
N TYR A 585 0.63 -17.11 -0.31
CA TYR A 585 1.95 -17.20 -0.94
C TYR A 585 2.41 -15.86 -1.56
N ASN A 586 2.63 -14.82 -0.75
CA ASN A 586 3.22 -13.57 -1.25
C ASN A 586 4.74 -13.51 -0.97
N PRO A 587 5.61 -13.72 -1.98
CA PRO A 587 7.07 -13.75 -1.77
C PRO A 587 7.69 -12.37 -1.45
N GLY A 588 6.94 -11.28 -1.58
CA GLY A 588 7.41 -9.90 -1.37
C GLY A 588 7.29 -9.37 0.06
N ASN A 589 6.71 -10.12 1.00
CA ASN A 589 6.66 -9.73 2.40
C ASN A 589 7.71 -10.53 3.21
N PRO A 590 8.81 -9.88 3.69
CA PRO A 590 9.82 -10.58 4.48
C PRO A 590 9.25 -11.15 5.80
N GLN A 591 8.18 -10.57 6.35
CA GLN A 591 7.52 -11.10 7.56
C GLN A 591 6.72 -12.38 7.30
N THR A 592 6.20 -12.62 6.09
CA THR A 592 5.54 -13.89 5.74
C THR A 592 6.53 -15.02 5.43
N ASN A 593 7.77 -14.70 5.07
CA ASN A 593 8.80 -15.71 4.76
C ASN A 593 9.43 -16.36 6.00
N ASP A 594 9.35 -15.71 7.16
CA ASP A 594 9.93 -16.28 8.40
C ASP A 594 8.99 -17.30 9.08
N HIS A 595 7.69 -17.33 8.74
CA HIS A 595 6.69 -18.13 9.46
C HIS A 595 5.82 -19.05 8.59
N CYS A 596 5.75 -18.87 7.27
CA CYS A 596 5.39 -19.96 6.36
C CYS A 596 6.52 -21.00 6.37
N ASP A 597 6.22 -22.31 6.46
CA ASP A 597 7.26 -23.37 6.40
C ASP A 597 8.18 -23.07 5.19
N PRO A 598 9.46 -22.67 5.42
CA PRO A 598 10.35 -22.23 4.35
C PRO A 598 10.50 -23.31 3.27
N ARG A 599 10.16 -24.55 3.61
CA ARG A 599 10.22 -25.72 2.73
C ARG A 599 9.05 -25.78 1.76
N ILE A 600 7.89 -25.17 2.00
CA ILE A 600 6.81 -25.17 1.01
C ILE A 600 7.07 -24.10 -0.06
N GLY A 601 7.58 -22.93 0.34
CA GLY A 601 8.20 -21.96 -0.59
C GLY A 601 9.37 -22.57 -1.38
N GLN A 602 10.29 -23.29 -0.72
CA GLN A 602 11.37 -24.03 -1.41
C GLN A 602 10.88 -25.23 -2.25
N ARG A 603 9.69 -25.80 -1.99
CA ARG A 603 9.11 -26.91 -2.79
C ARG A 603 8.36 -26.42 -4.02
N PHE A 604 7.67 -25.29 -3.90
CA PHE A 604 7.09 -24.60 -5.05
C PHE A 604 8.21 -24.08 -5.96
N LYS A 605 9.23 -23.45 -5.35
CA LYS A 605 10.49 -23.10 -6.01
C LYS A 605 11.19 -24.33 -6.60
N GLY A 606 11.32 -25.44 -5.85
CA GLY A 606 11.94 -26.68 -6.34
C GLY A 606 11.19 -27.40 -7.48
N ARG A 607 9.87 -27.19 -7.63
CA ARG A 607 9.10 -27.64 -8.80
C ARG A 607 9.23 -26.69 -9.97
N LEU A 608 9.26 -25.37 -9.73
CA LEU A 608 9.67 -24.37 -10.72
C LEU A 608 11.12 -24.62 -11.18
N ASP A 609 12.00 -25.06 -10.30
CA ASP A 609 13.40 -25.40 -10.59
C ASP A 609 13.53 -26.70 -11.39
N GLY A 610 12.53 -27.59 -11.34
CA GLY A 610 12.40 -28.73 -12.26
C GLY A 610 11.87 -28.34 -13.65
N MET A 611 11.25 -27.15 -13.75
CA MET A 611 10.78 -26.53 -14.98
C MET A 611 11.72 -25.38 -15.37
N ASN A 612 12.98 -25.68 -15.68
CA ASN A 612 14.01 -24.71 -16.05
C ASN A 612 14.20 -23.57 -15.00
N PRO A 613 15.14 -23.69 -14.04
CA PRO A 613 15.27 -22.81 -12.86
C PRO A 613 15.59 -21.32 -13.13
N GLY A 614 15.61 -20.90 -14.38
CA GLY A 614 15.64 -19.49 -14.80
C GLY A 614 14.78 -19.20 -16.04
N GLY A 615 14.04 -20.18 -16.54
CA GLY A 615 13.12 -20.01 -17.65
C GLY A 615 11.82 -19.41 -17.11
N GLY A 616 11.55 -18.15 -17.43
CA GLY A 616 10.20 -17.63 -17.31
C GLY A 616 9.19 -18.52 -18.07
N PRO A 617 7.89 -18.23 -17.96
CA PRO A 617 6.89 -18.87 -18.81
C PRO A 617 7.32 -18.81 -20.29
N PRO A 618 7.09 -19.88 -21.08
CA PRO A 618 7.52 -19.93 -22.47
C PRO A 618 6.94 -18.73 -23.22
N GLU A 619 7.66 -18.29 -24.25
CA GLU A 619 7.22 -17.19 -25.10
C GLU A 619 5.81 -17.48 -25.64
N GLY A 620 4.91 -16.50 -25.52
CA GLY A 620 3.50 -16.64 -25.90
C GLY A 620 2.58 -17.25 -24.82
N HIS A 621 3.08 -17.72 -23.67
CA HIS A 621 2.23 -18.27 -22.59
C HIS A 621 1.17 -17.26 -22.13
N TRP A 622 1.57 -16.01 -21.86
CA TRP A 622 0.64 -14.98 -21.43
C TRP A 622 -0.34 -14.54 -22.53
N ALA A 623 0.05 -14.70 -23.80
CA ALA A 623 -0.86 -14.49 -24.93
C ALA A 623 -1.94 -15.58 -24.98
N HIS A 624 -1.55 -16.84 -24.76
CA HIS A 624 -2.50 -17.94 -24.60
C HIS A 624 -3.48 -17.69 -23.45
N VAL A 625 -2.99 -17.27 -22.28
CA VAL A 625 -3.87 -16.92 -21.13
C VAL A 625 -4.81 -15.77 -21.49
N ALA A 626 -4.30 -14.70 -22.11
CA ALA A 626 -5.10 -13.55 -22.53
C ALA A 626 -6.21 -13.94 -23.51
N HIS A 627 -5.91 -14.76 -24.51
CA HIS A 627 -6.90 -15.27 -25.47
C HIS A 627 -7.92 -16.21 -24.80
N ALA A 628 -7.47 -17.09 -23.91
CA ALA A 628 -8.34 -18.03 -23.22
C ALA A 628 -9.37 -17.33 -22.34
N MET A 629 -9.03 -16.17 -21.76
CA MET A 629 -9.98 -15.34 -21.01
C MET A 629 -11.15 -14.84 -21.88
N SER A 630 -11.04 -14.83 -23.22
CA SER A 630 -12.14 -14.48 -24.14
C SER A 630 -12.84 -13.17 -23.73
N MET A 631 -12.05 -12.14 -23.42
CA MET A 631 -12.57 -10.84 -22.96
C MET A 631 -13.26 -10.11 -24.12
N SER A 632 -14.37 -9.44 -23.83
CA SER A 632 -15.04 -8.59 -24.80
C SER A 632 -14.13 -7.42 -25.23
N PRO A 633 -14.36 -6.79 -26.40
CA PRO A 633 -13.57 -5.63 -26.83
C PRO A 633 -13.57 -4.49 -25.79
N GLU A 634 -14.69 -4.28 -25.10
CA GLU A 634 -14.78 -3.28 -24.03
C GLU A 634 -13.96 -3.68 -22.79
N GLN A 635 -14.05 -4.94 -22.37
CA GLN A 635 -13.25 -5.45 -21.26
C GLN A 635 -11.75 -5.36 -21.57
N ARG A 636 -11.33 -5.69 -22.80
CA ARG A 636 -9.95 -5.52 -23.27
C ARG A 636 -9.51 -4.06 -23.18
N ARG A 637 -10.30 -3.12 -23.72
CA ARG A 637 -10.01 -1.68 -23.62
C ARG A 637 -9.82 -1.23 -22.16
N LEU A 638 -10.66 -1.71 -21.24
CA LEU A 638 -10.54 -1.41 -19.82
C LEU A 638 -9.28 -2.02 -19.18
N ALA A 639 -8.93 -3.25 -19.55
CA ALA A 639 -7.73 -3.94 -19.08
C ALA A 639 -6.46 -3.24 -19.57
N THR A 640 -6.42 -2.91 -20.85
CA THR A 640 -5.38 -2.10 -21.50
C THR A 640 -5.22 -0.75 -20.80
N ALA A 641 -6.32 -0.03 -20.54
CA ALA A 641 -6.30 1.23 -19.81
C ALA A 641 -5.87 1.10 -18.34
N ALA A 642 -6.17 -0.03 -17.67
CA ALA A 642 -5.67 -0.31 -16.33
C ALA A 642 -4.16 -0.58 -16.33
N CYS A 643 -3.66 -1.35 -17.30
CA CYS A 643 -2.24 -1.63 -17.49
C CYS A 643 -1.44 -0.37 -17.78
N ARG A 644 -1.92 0.48 -18.70
CA ARG A 644 -1.26 1.76 -19.02
C ARG A 644 -1.12 2.63 -17.78
N ARG A 645 -2.21 2.85 -17.04
CA ARG A 645 -2.20 3.62 -15.77
C ARG A 645 -1.22 3.05 -14.75
N PHE A 646 -1.18 1.73 -14.62
CA PHE A 646 -0.24 1.06 -13.73
C PHE A 646 1.22 1.31 -14.15
N LEU A 647 1.56 1.12 -15.43
CA LEU A 647 2.93 1.29 -15.93
C LEU A 647 3.40 2.75 -15.85
N GLU A 648 2.54 3.71 -16.20
CA GLU A 648 2.82 5.15 -16.05
C GLU A 648 3.04 5.52 -14.57
N GLY A 649 2.18 5.01 -13.68
CA GLY A 649 2.29 5.20 -12.24
C GLY A 649 3.59 4.63 -11.68
N VAL A 650 3.96 3.39 -12.03
CA VAL A 650 5.22 2.77 -11.60
C VAL A 650 6.41 3.52 -12.17
N GLY A 651 6.33 4.01 -13.41
CA GLY A 651 7.34 4.88 -14.00
C GLY A 651 7.56 6.16 -13.19
N ALA A 652 6.47 6.81 -12.75
CA ALA A 652 6.55 8.00 -11.90
C ALA A 652 7.18 7.70 -10.53
N VAL A 653 6.75 6.61 -9.87
CA VAL A 653 7.32 6.14 -8.59
C VAL A 653 8.83 5.87 -8.73
N ARG A 654 9.28 5.24 -9.82
CA ARG A 654 10.71 4.98 -10.06
C ARG A 654 11.53 6.25 -10.23
N ARG A 655 11.00 7.26 -10.93
CA ARG A 655 11.67 8.56 -11.10
C ARG A 655 11.79 9.31 -9.77
N GLU A 656 10.72 9.33 -8.99
CA GLU A 656 10.72 9.93 -7.65
C GLU A 656 11.74 9.22 -6.73
N ARG A 657 11.79 7.89 -6.75
CA ARG A 657 12.79 7.10 -5.99
C ARG A 657 14.22 7.46 -6.38
N ALA A 658 14.48 7.63 -7.67
CA ALA A 658 15.79 8.07 -8.15
C ALA A 658 16.13 9.47 -7.65
N ALA A 659 15.18 10.41 -7.67
CA ALA A 659 15.35 11.77 -7.16
C ALA A 659 15.64 11.80 -5.65
N ILE A 660 14.90 11.01 -4.85
CA ILE A 660 15.14 10.89 -3.40
C ILE A 660 16.56 10.36 -3.13
N THR A 661 16.99 9.36 -3.89
CA THR A 661 18.33 8.77 -3.73
C THR A 661 19.43 9.77 -4.12
N GLU A 662 19.22 10.53 -5.19
CA GLU A 662 20.15 11.58 -5.62
C GLU A 662 20.25 12.72 -4.59
N GLU A 663 19.12 13.16 -4.03
CA GLU A 663 19.07 14.19 -2.99
C GLU A 663 19.81 13.75 -1.72
N LEU A 664 19.58 12.50 -1.29
CA LEU A 664 20.29 11.92 -0.15
C LEU A 664 21.80 11.87 -0.42
N GLN A 665 22.20 11.42 -1.61
CA GLN A 665 23.62 11.37 -1.98
C GLN A 665 24.24 12.78 -2.03
N ARG A 666 23.52 13.77 -2.57
CA ARG A 666 23.95 15.17 -2.61
C ARG A 666 24.13 15.73 -1.20
N SER A 667 23.14 15.52 -0.35
CA SER A 667 23.14 15.92 1.07
C SER A 667 24.27 15.26 1.85
N LEU A 668 24.71 14.04 1.50
CA LEU A 668 25.86 13.40 2.14
C LEU A 668 27.21 13.89 1.59
N THR A 669 27.27 14.37 0.34
CA THR A 669 28.51 14.84 -0.30
C THR A 669 28.88 16.28 0.00
N LEU A 670 27.92 17.16 0.30
CA LEU A 670 28.15 18.61 0.49
C LEU A 670 28.94 18.95 1.77
N HIS A 671 29.09 18.02 2.72
CA HIS A 671 29.69 18.29 4.03
C HIS A 671 31.22 18.08 4.09
N GLY A 672 31.89 18.06 2.93
CA GLY A 672 33.32 17.74 2.83
C GLY A 672 34.33 18.84 3.16
N ALA A 673 33.94 20.09 3.46
CA ALA A 673 34.90 21.20 3.47
C ALA A 673 35.23 21.84 4.83
N GLU A 674 34.27 22.26 5.69
CA GLU A 674 34.67 23.11 6.85
C GLU A 674 33.62 23.24 7.98
N VAL A 675 32.71 22.27 8.14
CA VAL A 675 31.65 22.31 9.16
C VAL A 675 32.04 21.45 10.38
N GLN A 676 31.67 21.86 11.59
CA GLN A 676 31.93 21.08 12.81
C GLN A 676 31.32 19.67 12.69
N ARG A 677 32.07 18.64 13.10
CA ARG A 677 31.68 17.22 12.94
C ARG A 677 30.28 16.88 13.47
N THR A 678 29.82 17.60 14.50
CA THR A 678 28.49 17.43 15.11
C THR A 678 27.36 17.94 14.22
N ASP A 679 27.53 19.09 13.57
CA ASP A 679 26.50 19.67 12.69
C ASP A 679 26.39 18.88 11.38
N ILE A 680 27.52 18.33 10.90
CA ILE A 680 27.54 17.40 9.76
C ILE A 680 26.76 16.12 10.09
N ALA A 681 27.00 15.55 11.26
CA ALA A 681 26.33 14.32 11.68
C ALA A 681 24.83 14.54 11.85
N LEU A 682 24.42 15.66 12.47
CA LEU A 682 23.00 15.98 12.65
C LEU A 682 22.32 16.27 11.31
N SER A 683 22.93 17.09 10.44
CA SER A 683 22.36 17.42 9.12
C SER A 683 22.27 16.21 8.20
N GLY A 684 23.31 15.35 8.17
CA GLY A 684 23.27 14.11 7.40
C GLY A 684 22.26 13.11 7.94
N HIS A 685 22.08 13.06 9.26
CA HIS A 685 21.02 12.25 9.88
C HIS A 685 19.64 12.78 9.50
N LEU A 686 19.40 14.09 9.62
CA LEU A 686 18.15 14.74 9.22
C LEU A 686 17.81 14.53 7.73
N ALA A 687 18.80 14.53 6.83
CA ALA A 687 18.58 14.19 5.42
C ALA A 687 18.22 12.71 5.20
N ALA A 688 18.79 11.81 6.01
CA ALA A 688 18.49 10.37 5.95
C ALA A 688 17.07 10.05 6.45
N LEU A 689 16.70 10.61 7.62
CA LEU A 689 15.41 11.29 7.86
C LEU A 689 14.37 11.29 6.74
N ASP A 690 14.43 12.44 6.07
CA ASP A 690 13.50 12.86 5.04
C ASP A 690 13.52 11.88 3.85
N ALA A 691 14.70 11.35 3.50
CA ALA A 691 14.82 10.37 2.42
C ALA A 691 14.12 9.04 2.75
N GLU A 692 14.22 8.56 3.99
CA GLU A 692 13.52 7.35 4.41
C GLU A 692 11.99 7.55 4.38
N GLU A 693 11.50 8.66 4.91
CA GLU A 693 10.07 9.00 4.89
C GLU A 693 9.54 9.07 3.45
N ALA A 694 10.26 9.76 2.56
CA ALA A 694 9.92 9.85 1.15
C ALA A 694 9.95 8.47 0.46
N LEU A 695 10.92 7.60 0.79
CA LEU A 695 10.97 6.23 0.25
C LEU A 695 9.82 5.35 0.74
N ARG A 696 9.35 5.51 1.99
CA ARG A 696 8.17 4.80 2.49
C ARG A 696 6.90 5.26 1.78
N ALA A 697 6.71 6.57 1.62
CA ALA A 697 5.59 7.12 0.86
C ALA A 697 5.61 6.61 -0.60
N ASN A 698 6.79 6.60 -1.22
CA ASN A 698 7.01 6.08 -2.57
C ASN A 698 6.68 4.57 -2.68
N LEU A 699 7.05 3.76 -1.69
CA LEU A 699 6.72 2.33 -1.64
C LEU A 699 5.20 2.10 -1.43
N ALA A 700 4.56 2.90 -0.58
CA ALA A 700 3.11 2.84 -0.38
C ALA A 700 2.36 3.18 -1.69
N ALA A 701 2.82 4.18 -2.44
CA ALA A 701 2.27 4.50 -3.76
C ALA A 701 2.42 3.34 -4.76
N GLU A 702 3.58 2.67 -4.79
CA GLU A 702 3.78 1.46 -5.61
C GLU A 702 2.80 0.33 -5.23
N GLN A 703 2.62 0.09 -3.93
CA GLN A 703 1.68 -0.91 -3.43
C GLN A 703 0.23 -0.57 -3.81
N ALA A 704 -0.18 0.69 -3.67
CA ALA A 704 -1.51 1.15 -4.08
C ALA A 704 -1.75 0.91 -5.58
N LEU A 705 -0.75 1.17 -6.44
CA LEU A 705 -0.83 0.88 -7.87
C LEU A 705 -1.01 -0.63 -8.14
N HIS A 706 -0.25 -1.49 -7.45
CA HIS A 706 -0.42 -2.94 -7.57
C HIS A 706 -1.81 -3.41 -7.11
N GLN A 707 -2.32 -2.85 -6.01
CA GLN A 707 -3.66 -3.17 -5.51
C GLN A 707 -4.76 -2.69 -6.46
N ALA A 708 -4.61 -1.51 -7.06
CA ALA A 708 -5.52 -0.98 -8.06
C ALA A 708 -5.58 -1.89 -9.31
N LEU A 709 -4.43 -2.36 -9.79
CA LEU A 709 -4.37 -3.31 -10.92
C LEU A 709 -5.01 -4.66 -10.58
N ARG A 710 -4.79 -5.18 -9.37
CA ARG A 710 -5.45 -6.42 -8.91
C ARG A 710 -6.96 -6.23 -8.78
N SER A 711 -7.39 -5.08 -8.29
CA SER A 711 -8.81 -4.75 -8.14
C SER A 711 -9.50 -4.57 -9.49
N SER A 712 -8.78 -4.05 -10.51
CA SER A 712 -9.35 -3.92 -11.85
C SER A 712 -9.70 -5.28 -12.46
N MET A 713 -8.95 -6.35 -12.15
CA MET A 713 -9.31 -7.70 -12.58
C MET A 713 -10.72 -8.10 -12.11
N ARG A 714 -11.07 -7.78 -10.84
CA ARG A 714 -12.41 -8.09 -10.29
C ARG A 714 -13.52 -7.25 -10.94
N GLN A 715 -13.19 -6.04 -11.37
CA GLN A 715 -14.16 -5.11 -11.97
C GLN A 715 -14.37 -5.40 -13.45
N ILE A 716 -13.32 -5.82 -14.16
CA ILE A 716 -13.33 -5.99 -15.61
C ILE A 716 -13.72 -7.42 -15.99
N CYS A 717 -13.19 -8.42 -15.28
CA CYS A 717 -13.39 -9.82 -15.63
C CYS A 717 -14.63 -10.39 -14.95
N THR A 718 -15.38 -11.24 -15.65
CA THR A 718 -16.37 -12.09 -14.99
C THR A 718 -15.66 -13.13 -14.11
N PRO A 719 -16.33 -13.71 -13.10
CA PRO A 719 -15.75 -14.78 -12.29
C PRO A 719 -15.20 -15.92 -13.15
N PHE A 720 -15.90 -16.31 -14.20
CA PHE A 720 -15.44 -17.36 -15.12
C PHE A 720 -14.14 -16.99 -15.84
N GLN A 721 -14.00 -15.76 -16.32
CA GLN A 721 -12.77 -15.28 -16.98
C GLN A 721 -11.60 -15.22 -16.00
N ALA A 722 -11.84 -14.74 -14.78
CA ALA A 722 -10.84 -14.75 -13.72
C ALA A 722 -10.38 -16.18 -13.40
N GLY A 723 -11.31 -17.13 -13.36
CA GLY A 723 -10.94 -18.53 -13.16
C GLY A 723 -10.22 -19.18 -14.31
N THR A 724 -10.61 -18.84 -15.54
CA THR A 724 -9.89 -19.30 -16.73
C THR A 724 -8.46 -18.81 -16.69
N SER A 725 -8.23 -17.54 -16.33
CA SER A 725 -6.88 -16.99 -16.24
C SER A 725 -6.00 -17.73 -15.21
N LEU A 726 -6.54 -18.12 -14.06
CA LEU A 726 -5.80 -18.85 -13.02
C LEU A 726 -5.46 -20.28 -13.45
N VAL A 727 -6.40 -20.94 -14.14
CA VAL A 727 -6.20 -22.32 -14.63
C VAL A 727 -5.19 -22.35 -15.76
N GLU A 728 -5.32 -21.44 -16.73
CA GLU A 728 -4.45 -21.37 -17.90
C GLU A 728 -3.06 -20.80 -17.56
N ALA A 729 -2.93 -20.01 -16.49
CA ALA A 729 -1.63 -19.55 -16.01
C ALA A 729 -0.74 -20.70 -15.50
N ARG A 730 -1.33 -21.84 -15.12
CA ARG A 730 -0.59 -22.99 -14.58
C ARG A 730 0.48 -23.49 -15.56
N PRO A 731 1.67 -23.88 -15.08
CA PRO A 731 2.16 -23.92 -13.68
C PRO A 731 2.63 -22.59 -13.08
N TRP A 732 2.55 -21.48 -13.81
CA TRP A 732 3.05 -20.19 -13.35
C TRP A 732 2.04 -19.44 -12.49
N MET A 733 2.59 -18.52 -11.69
CA MET A 733 1.83 -17.53 -10.95
C MET A 733 1.24 -16.54 -11.96
N LEU A 734 -0.09 -16.38 -12.02
CA LEU A 734 -0.77 -15.43 -12.91
C LEU A 734 -0.14 -14.04 -12.79
N ASP A 735 0.49 -13.60 -13.87
CA ASP A 735 1.06 -12.27 -14.01
C ASP A 735 0.08 -11.38 -14.79
N LEU A 736 -0.76 -10.65 -14.04
CA LEU A 736 -1.75 -9.75 -14.61
C LEU A 736 -1.13 -8.65 -15.48
N ILE A 737 0.09 -8.20 -15.14
CA ILE A 737 0.78 -7.17 -15.91
C ILE A 737 1.15 -7.76 -17.27
N ALA A 738 1.72 -8.97 -17.29
CA ALA A 738 2.08 -9.63 -18.54
C ALA A 738 0.85 -9.92 -19.42
N VAL A 739 -0.24 -10.44 -18.83
CA VAL A 739 -1.50 -10.71 -19.55
C VAL A 739 -2.08 -9.43 -20.16
N TYR A 740 -2.20 -8.35 -19.39
CA TYR A 740 -2.74 -7.10 -19.91
C TYR A 740 -1.78 -6.42 -20.89
N ARG A 741 -0.47 -6.63 -20.75
CA ARG A 741 0.51 -6.11 -21.72
C ARG A 741 0.35 -6.76 -23.08
N VAL A 742 0.11 -8.07 -23.16
CA VAL A 742 -0.21 -8.72 -24.44
C VAL A 742 -1.45 -8.08 -25.07
N MET A 743 -2.52 -7.87 -24.30
CA MET A 743 -3.73 -7.21 -24.82
C MET A 743 -3.45 -5.79 -25.31
N ALA A 744 -2.63 -5.02 -24.57
CA ALA A 744 -2.22 -3.68 -24.96
C ALA A 744 -1.40 -3.69 -26.26
N GLU A 745 -0.42 -4.58 -26.38
CA GLU A 745 0.42 -4.74 -27.58
C GLU A 745 -0.43 -5.11 -28.81
N GLU A 746 -1.40 -6.01 -28.66
CA GLU A 746 -2.36 -6.36 -29.72
C GLU A 746 -3.28 -5.19 -30.11
N ASP A 747 -3.63 -4.33 -29.16
CA ASP A 747 -4.44 -3.13 -29.39
C ASP A 747 -3.61 -1.96 -29.98
N GLY A 748 -2.29 -2.16 -30.20
CA GLY A 748 -1.39 -1.15 -30.78
C GLY A 748 -0.91 -0.10 -29.79
N GLU A 749 -0.93 -0.40 -28.49
CA GLU A 749 -0.43 0.49 -27.45
C GLU A 749 1.10 0.62 -27.45
N PRO A 750 1.65 1.72 -26.91
CA PRO A 750 3.08 1.86 -26.74
C PRO A 750 3.66 0.72 -25.89
N PRO A 751 4.85 0.18 -26.26
CA PRO A 751 5.59 -0.78 -25.46
C PRO A 751 5.74 -0.36 -24.01
N ALA A 752 5.68 -1.31 -23.07
CA ALA A 752 5.79 -1.01 -21.65
C ALA A 752 7.07 -0.27 -21.24
N ALA A 753 8.18 -0.50 -21.97
CA ALA A 753 9.43 0.24 -21.76
C ALA A 753 9.23 1.75 -21.95
N GLU A 754 8.45 2.16 -22.95
CA GLU A 754 8.16 3.57 -23.22
C GLU A 754 7.28 4.19 -22.14
N LEU A 755 6.30 3.44 -21.64
CA LEU A 755 5.42 3.91 -20.57
C LEU A 755 6.16 4.03 -19.23
N LEU A 756 7.09 3.11 -18.93
CA LEU A 756 7.90 3.12 -17.71
C LEU A 756 8.92 4.26 -17.71
N GLU A 757 9.64 4.45 -18.82
CA GLU A 757 10.63 5.55 -18.94
C GLU A 757 9.93 6.91 -19.08
N GLY A 758 8.67 6.90 -19.52
CA GLY A 758 7.92 8.07 -19.93
C GLY A 758 8.14 8.34 -21.42
N LEU A 759 7.05 8.65 -22.12
CA LEU A 759 7.01 8.87 -23.57
C LEU A 759 8.15 9.76 -24.10
N HIS A 760 8.53 10.79 -23.34
CA HIS A 760 9.59 11.73 -23.72
C HIS A 760 11.01 11.16 -23.58
N ALA A 761 11.29 10.34 -22.56
CA ALA A 761 12.60 9.71 -22.40
C ALA A 761 12.83 8.66 -23.50
N ALA A 762 11.79 7.90 -23.85
CA ALA A 762 11.83 6.93 -24.94
C ALA A 762 11.96 7.59 -26.31
N GLN A 763 11.25 8.71 -26.56
CA GLN A 763 11.43 9.51 -27.78
C GLN A 763 12.85 10.10 -27.89
N ALA A 764 13.40 10.61 -26.78
CA ALA A 764 14.78 11.11 -26.76
C ALA A 764 15.80 10.00 -27.04
N ALA A 765 15.62 8.80 -26.49
CA ALA A 765 16.47 7.64 -26.76
C ALA A 765 16.39 7.19 -28.23
N ARG A 766 15.19 7.20 -28.84
CA ARG A 766 14.99 6.92 -30.27
C ARG A 766 15.66 7.95 -31.18
N HIS A 767 15.53 9.23 -30.86
CA HIS A 767 16.20 10.29 -31.63
C HIS A 767 17.72 10.19 -31.51
N ALA A 768 18.24 9.85 -30.32
CA ALA A 768 19.67 9.60 -30.13
C ALA A 768 20.16 8.36 -30.91
N ALA A 769 19.36 7.29 -30.97
CA ALA A 769 19.69 6.08 -31.72
C ALA A 769 19.55 6.24 -33.25
N ALA A 770 18.65 7.12 -33.73
CA ALA A 770 18.47 7.42 -35.15
C ALA A 770 19.46 8.47 -35.69
N GLY A 771 20.15 9.19 -34.80
CA GLY A 771 21.12 10.25 -35.14
C GLY A 771 22.59 9.82 -35.10
N GLY A 772 22.89 8.55 -34.81
CA GLY A 772 24.22 7.94 -34.89
C GLY A 772 24.23 6.83 -35.92
#